data_AF-A0A5N5SVW3-F1
#
_entry.id   AF-A0A5N5SVW3-F1
#
_cell.length_a   1.000
_cell.length_b   1.000
_cell.length_c   1.000
_cell.angle_alpha   90.00
_cell.angle_beta   90.00
_cell.angle_gamma   90.00
#
_symmetry.space_group_name_H-M   'P 1'
#
loop_
_entity.id
_entity.type
_entity.pdbx_description
1 polymer ?
#
loop_
_entity_poly.entity_id
_entity_poly.type
_entity_poly.pdbx_seq_one_letter_code
_entity_poly.pdbx_strand_id
1 'polypeptide(L)'
;EAIEERDKEEEEKGEEDSDEEEEEEEEEEEEEEEEEEEEGEENEEEVDEELLQVEDDDERNDNFSEIEEVHPNDIRKGRNYRIRHEDEEGWRRVKVMSLGGKRGGKFDGTYNVKDLDSEEEFWADLREYEVEKDKGDQGETYFSEGLDIKKNKNHRSIWETFTINRRSDRLPLKFVLLSLDSLEFPTMKQKRQSYEWYIPKGILKTNWINKYMNLIPSLLVLFWDLDWSDPNWASKKSDIASAIQSMRLALGGRNTRIAVILIQSNSTVLNVPGEDGNVASEKAASLCASCDLPPKQLFVLPLTDSHLLGYTMRLENALSEISGGFYLGEIKKIKAHRDFLNKTNHQLLFIRHQFKIAFYNEMRSDPQTAIKHYSQCYSYLLDHRVTNTNLHEIRTIASFINFKICKLDFILNLPRDSIEQFKRHMEIFRARTGPKEVIFEHYAWLAKQYSLFAEVFEEAVREGLPAVQTQHPGFYFQQAAQYAVLRRNTAFQVCKDIMPPEANLLEGWESLEFYGQRPWRPGKHSLEPPEMDTETEGMKALCYYEINQVNHSNLIIPLFSAAITQFKKYRCPRIKRYLMVQMAKEYALAQDPSKALTLLNHVMWDYRNERWWSLLSSCSFLALSCAYQHEVPNPPPELGEDIIAIASSSWSYNMQTSRDSVIVNMNDIVPCLEVRAGFNVTESPVDAIAEIIVKIRNHSNHPLHLFMLIVNTDSVSNPQVKESSSSKLSLPQNGFTEVSLQLRPLINDVGKNY
;
A
#
# COMPACT_ATOMS: atom_id res chain seq x y z
N GLU A 1 58.15 -0.88 -56.04
CA GLU A 1 58.55 -1.25 -54.67
C GLU A 1 58.56 -0.05 -53.73
N ALA A 2 59.64 0.72 -53.53
CA ALA A 2 59.63 1.80 -52.50
C ALA A 2 58.66 3.00 -52.75
N ILE A 3 58.17 3.18 -53.98
CA ILE A 3 57.14 4.19 -54.30
C ILE A 3 55.73 3.58 -54.14
N GLU A 4 55.56 2.30 -54.51
CA GLU A 4 54.27 1.60 -54.37
C GLU A 4 53.93 1.26 -52.90
N GLU A 5 54.92 1.08 -52.03
CA GLU A 5 54.68 0.96 -50.59
C GLU A 5 54.26 2.30 -49.98
N ARG A 6 54.77 3.42 -50.50
CA ARG A 6 54.45 4.75 -50.00
C ARG A 6 53.06 5.20 -50.44
N ASP A 7 52.68 4.90 -51.68
CA ASP A 7 51.34 5.21 -52.20
C ASP A 7 50.26 4.37 -51.49
N LYS A 8 50.60 3.14 -51.03
CA LYS A 8 49.70 2.31 -50.20
C LYS A 8 49.55 2.80 -48.77
N GLU A 9 50.64 3.25 -48.14
CA GLU A 9 50.57 3.85 -46.80
C GLU A 9 49.84 5.20 -46.81
N GLU A 10 49.84 5.92 -47.94
CA GLU A 10 49.05 7.16 -48.11
C GLU A 10 47.57 6.88 -48.42
N GLU A 11 47.22 5.78 -49.10
CA GLU A 11 45.82 5.33 -49.27
C GLU A 11 45.23 4.78 -47.96
N GLU A 12 45.95 3.94 -47.20
CA GLU A 12 45.45 3.41 -45.91
C GLU A 12 45.24 4.53 -44.87
N LYS A 13 46.10 5.56 -44.87
CA LYS A 13 45.89 6.74 -44.02
C LYS A 13 44.73 7.62 -44.45
N GLY A 14 44.46 7.70 -45.74
CA GLY A 14 43.31 8.44 -46.25
C GLY A 14 41.98 7.77 -45.94
N GLU A 15 41.95 6.44 -45.84
CA GLU A 15 40.77 5.68 -45.38
C GLU A 15 40.60 5.75 -43.85
N GLU A 16 41.68 5.67 -43.06
CA GLU A 16 41.60 5.85 -41.60
C GLU A 16 41.16 7.28 -41.22
N ASP A 17 41.70 8.32 -41.88
CA ASP A 17 41.30 9.71 -41.62
C ASP A 17 39.84 9.98 -42.06
N SER A 18 39.31 9.27 -43.06
CA SER A 18 37.90 9.44 -43.48
C SER A 18 36.91 8.70 -42.57
N ASP A 19 37.31 7.55 -42.02
CA ASP A 19 36.49 6.81 -41.06
C ASP A 19 36.45 7.56 -39.71
N GLU A 20 37.54 8.23 -39.30
CA GLU A 20 37.54 9.11 -38.11
C GLU A 20 36.69 10.38 -38.33
N GLU A 21 36.69 10.99 -39.52
CA GLU A 21 35.82 12.14 -39.84
C GLU A 21 34.32 11.73 -39.90
N GLU A 22 33.98 10.52 -40.38
CA GLU A 22 32.60 10.02 -40.36
C GLU A 22 32.13 9.67 -38.93
N GLU A 23 33.01 9.15 -38.06
CA GLU A 23 32.68 8.92 -36.64
C GLU A 23 32.51 10.25 -35.86
N GLU A 24 33.32 11.28 -36.13
CA GLU A 24 33.15 12.61 -35.52
C GLU A 24 31.86 13.32 -36.01
N GLU A 25 31.48 13.19 -37.29
CA GLU A 25 30.22 13.73 -37.80
C GLU A 25 28.99 12.98 -37.23
N GLU A 26 29.07 11.66 -37.02
CA GLU A 26 28.00 10.89 -36.35
C GLU A 26 27.88 11.24 -34.85
N GLU A 27 28.99 11.50 -34.15
CA GLU A 27 28.97 11.96 -32.75
C GLU A 27 28.40 13.40 -32.64
N GLU A 28 28.72 14.31 -33.56
CA GLU A 28 28.13 15.67 -33.58
C GLU A 28 26.62 15.65 -33.92
N GLU A 29 26.17 14.78 -34.83
CA GLU A 29 24.73 14.61 -35.11
C GLU A 29 23.97 13.97 -33.93
N GLU A 30 24.60 13.05 -33.17
CA GLU A 30 24.02 12.47 -31.95
C GLU A 30 23.95 13.49 -30.80
N GLU A 31 24.94 14.38 -30.64
CA GLU A 31 24.89 15.48 -29.65
C GLU A 31 23.81 16.53 -29.99
N GLU A 32 23.63 16.88 -31.27
CA GLU A 32 22.56 17.80 -31.70
C GLU A 32 21.14 17.19 -31.51
N GLU A 33 20.96 15.88 -31.73
CA GLU A 33 19.68 15.20 -31.48
C GLU A 33 19.36 15.07 -29.96
N GLU A 34 20.37 14.91 -29.09
CA GLU A 34 20.17 14.92 -27.64
C GLU A 34 19.84 16.33 -27.10
N GLU A 35 20.44 17.40 -27.64
CA GLU A 35 20.10 18.79 -27.29
C GLU A 35 18.65 19.15 -27.70
N GLU A 36 18.18 18.68 -28.87
CA GLU A 36 16.78 18.89 -29.31
C GLU A 36 15.75 18.08 -28.47
N GLU A 37 16.12 16.92 -27.92
CA GLU A 37 15.27 16.15 -26.99
C GLU A 37 15.24 16.77 -25.57
N GLU A 38 16.33 17.38 -25.09
CA GLU A 38 16.39 18.08 -23.80
C GLU A 38 15.64 19.43 -23.82
N GLU A 39 15.74 20.23 -24.88
CA GLU A 39 14.96 21.47 -25.05
C GLU A 39 13.43 21.22 -25.12
N GLY A 40 13.03 20.01 -25.52
CA GLY A 40 11.65 19.54 -25.52
C GLY A 40 11.12 19.14 -24.14
N GLU A 41 11.99 18.74 -23.20
CA GLU A 41 11.65 18.40 -21.81
C GLU A 41 11.67 19.65 -20.90
N GLU A 42 12.56 20.63 -21.13
CA GLU A 42 12.61 21.88 -20.34
C GLU A 42 11.36 22.78 -20.50
N ASN A 43 10.73 22.79 -21.69
CA ASN A 43 9.52 23.59 -21.94
C ASN A 43 8.24 23.03 -21.27
N GLU A 44 8.24 21.76 -20.83
CA GLU A 44 7.12 21.18 -20.04
C GLU A 44 7.35 21.35 -18.52
N GLU A 45 8.58 21.51 -18.05
CA GLU A 45 8.91 21.69 -16.62
C GLU A 45 8.71 23.14 -16.13
N GLU A 46 8.90 24.16 -16.99
CA GLU A 46 8.67 25.58 -16.63
C GLU A 46 7.21 25.92 -16.27
N VAL A 47 6.23 25.11 -16.70
CA VAL A 47 4.80 25.33 -16.38
C VAL A 47 4.41 24.79 -15.00
N ASP A 48 5.18 23.83 -14.46
CA ASP A 48 4.87 23.17 -13.18
C ASP A 48 5.58 23.84 -11.97
N GLU A 49 6.63 24.63 -12.18
CA GLU A 49 7.44 25.24 -11.09
C GLU A 49 6.86 26.53 -10.47
N GLU A 50 5.94 27.25 -11.13
CA GLU A 50 5.41 28.53 -10.60
C GLU A 50 4.41 28.38 -9.41
N LEU A 51 4.13 27.15 -8.93
CA LEU A 51 3.01 26.87 -8.01
C LEU A 51 3.35 26.64 -6.52
N LEU A 52 4.61 26.80 -6.09
CA LEU A 52 4.99 26.50 -4.70
C LEU A 52 5.99 27.51 -4.12
N GLN A 53 5.54 28.36 -3.19
CA GLN A 53 6.36 28.88 -2.09
C GLN A 53 5.55 29.55 -0.96
N VAL A 54 6.09 29.40 0.27
CA VAL A 54 5.90 30.16 1.54
C VAL A 54 5.07 29.54 2.70
N GLU A 55 5.81 28.82 3.56
CA GLU A 55 6.04 28.91 5.04
C GLU A 55 4.91 28.95 6.12
N ASP A 56 4.91 27.87 6.91
CA ASP A 56 4.84 27.61 8.38
C ASP A 56 4.24 28.61 9.41
N ASP A 57 3.38 28.09 10.30
CA ASP A 57 3.62 28.02 11.77
C ASP A 57 2.39 27.50 12.57
N ASP A 58 2.55 26.31 13.14
CA ASP A 58 2.14 25.73 14.44
C ASP A 58 0.78 25.96 15.17
N GLU A 59 0.26 24.81 15.67
CA GLU A 59 -0.10 24.44 17.06
C GLU A 59 -1.55 23.96 17.43
N ARG A 60 -1.62 22.69 17.92
CA ARG A 60 -2.44 22.03 19.01
C ARG A 60 -3.73 21.20 18.74
N ASN A 61 -3.59 19.86 18.99
CA ASN A 61 -4.35 18.88 19.84
C ASN A 61 -5.86 19.07 20.16
N ASP A 62 -6.73 18.05 20.35
CA ASP A 62 -6.62 16.60 20.63
C ASP A 62 -8.02 15.90 20.55
N ASN A 63 -8.00 14.57 20.32
CA ASN A 63 -8.94 13.49 20.73
C ASN A 63 -10.06 12.91 19.82
N PHE A 64 -9.72 11.76 19.22
CA PHE A 64 -10.35 10.41 19.34
C PHE A 64 -11.88 10.23 19.34
N SER A 65 -12.42 9.89 18.16
CA SER A 65 -13.44 8.85 17.96
C SER A 65 -13.16 8.05 16.68
N GLU A 66 -13.53 6.76 16.68
CA GLU A 66 -13.30 5.78 15.61
C GLU A 66 -14.06 6.10 14.31
N ILE A 67 -13.52 7.06 13.56
CA ILE A 67 -13.70 7.31 12.12
C ILE A 67 -12.30 7.77 11.68
N GLU A 68 -11.80 7.48 10.47
CA GLU A 68 -10.58 8.17 9.97
C GLU A 68 -10.94 9.61 9.58
N GLU A 69 -11.54 10.33 10.55
CA GLU A 69 -11.81 11.75 10.49
C GLU A 69 -10.47 12.46 10.39
N VAL A 70 -10.32 13.21 9.31
CA VAL A 70 -9.18 14.09 9.09
C VAL A 70 -9.53 15.39 9.76
N HIS A 71 -8.75 15.79 10.76
CA HIS A 71 -8.90 17.12 11.32
C HIS A 71 -8.74 18.14 10.17
N PRO A 72 -9.54 19.21 10.08
CA PRO A 72 -9.47 20.16 8.96
C PRO A 72 -8.05 20.66 8.66
N ASN A 73 -7.23 20.83 9.71
CA ASN A 73 -5.81 21.23 9.58
C ASN A 73 -4.88 20.16 8.98
N ASP A 74 -5.28 18.89 8.94
CA ASP A 74 -4.54 17.78 8.31
C ASP A 74 -4.94 17.56 6.83
N ILE A 75 -5.85 18.39 6.31
CA ILE A 75 -6.30 18.40 4.93
C ILE A 75 -5.21 19.01 4.05
N ARG A 76 -4.69 18.21 3.11
CA ARG A 76 -3.62 18.62 2.19
C ARG A 76 -4.20 19.01 0.85
N LYS A 77 -3.68 20.10 0.29
CA LYS A 77 -3.89 20.50 -1.11
C LYS A 77 -3.57 19.33 -2.04
N GLY A 78 -4.36 19.17 -3.11
CA GLY A 78 -4.20 18.15 -4.13
C GLY A 78 -4.75 16.76 -3.76
N ARG A 79 -5.16 16.53 -2.51
CA ARG A 79 -5.74 15.25 -2.08
C ARG A 79 -7.27 15.24 -2.16
N ASN A 80 -7.81 14.03 -2.32
CA ASN A 80 -9.24 13.77 -2.32
C ASN A 80 -9.71 13.44 -0.91
N TYR A 81 -10.87 13.97 -0.55
CA TYR A 81 -11.54 13.79 0.74
C TYR A 81 -13.03 13.55 0.51
N ARG A 82 -13.68 12.96 1.51
CA ARG A 82 -15.14 12.90 1.56
C ARG A 82 -15.58 13.89 2.63
N ILE A 83 -16.50 14.80 2.29
CA ILE A 83 -17.02 15.81 3.21
C ILE A 83 -18.54 15.64 3.38
N ARG A 84 -19.07 15.92 4.57
CA ARG A 84 -20.51 15.90 4.86
C ARG A 84 -20.87 17.04 5.80
N HIS A 85 -21.84 17.87 5.41
CA HIS A 85 -22.40 18.90 6.28
C HIS A 85 -23.45 18.30 7.22
N GLU A 86 -23.62 18.83 8.43
CA GLU A 86 -24.56 18.29 9.44
C GLU A 86 -26.02 18.17 8.92
N ASP A 87 -26.41 19.07 8.02
CA ASP A 87 -27.75 19.11 7.40
C ASP A 87 -27.92 18.21 6.15
N GLU A 88 -26.86 17.53 5.69
CA GLU A 88 -26.88 16.72 4.47
C GLU A 88 -26.83 15.21 4.77
N GLU A 89 -27.77 14.45 4.21
CA GLU A 89 -27.84 12.99 4.41
C GLU A 89 -26.72 12.19 3.70
N GLY A 90 -25.84 12.85 2.94
CA GLY A 90 -24.85 12.20 2.07
C GLY A 90 -23.43 12.76 2.18
N TRP A 91 -22.44 11.90 1.94
CA TRP A 91 -21.04 12.29 1.80
C TRP A 91 -20.74 12.71 0.36
N ARG A 92 -20.09 13.86 0.17
CA ARG A 92 -19.60 14.35 -1.12
C ARG A 92 -18.11 14.07 -1.26
N ARG A 93 -17.65 13.69 -2.45
CA ARG A 93 -16.22 13.58 -2.74
C ARG A 93 -15.71 14.92 -3.23
N VAL A 94 -14.65 15.42 -2.62
CA VAL A 94 -14.05 16.72 -2.96
C VAL A 94 -12.54 16.60 -3.09
N LYS A 95 -11.96 17.38 -3.99
CA LYS A 95 -10.51 17.61 -4.08
C LYS A 95 -10.20 19.01 -3.56
N VAL A 96 -9.22 19.10 -2.68
CA VAL A 96 -8.82 20.39 -2.10
C VAL A 96 -7.87 21.09 -3.06
N MET A 97 -8.30 22.20 -3.63
CA MET A 97 -7.58 22.92 -4.68
C MET A 97 -6.65 23.98 -4.10
N SER A 98 -7.08 24.72 -3.07
CA SER A 98 -6.25 25.70 -2.36
C SER A 98 -6.82 26.05 -0.98
N LEU A 99 -6.01 26.67 -0.12
CA LEU A 99 -6.44 27.24 1.16
C LEU A 99 -6.78 28.73 0.97
N GLY A 100 -7.78 29.21 1.69
CA GLY A 100 -8.33 30.55 1.57
C GLY A 100 -7.78 31.51 2.61
N GLY A 101 -7.42 32.71 2.13
CA GLY A 101 -7.15 33.89 2.95
C GLY A 101 -5.82 33.90 3.70
N LYS A 102 -5.35 35.11 4.03
CA LYS A 102 -4.27 35.32 5.02
C LYS A 102 -4.83 35.14 6.43
N ARG A 103 -4.01 34.62 7.36
CA ARG A 103 -4.34 34.46 8.79
C ARG A 103 -5.01 35.74 9.34
N GLY A 104 -6.20 35.63 9.91
CA GLY A 104 -7.01 36.74 10.42
C GLY A 104 -7.90 37.48 9.40
N GLY A 105 -7.99 37.01 8.16
CA GLY A 105 -8.88 37.55 7.11
C GLY A 105 -10.29 36.96 7.11
N LYS A 106 -11.19 37.52 6.29
CA LYS A 106 -12.61 37.09 6.15
C LYS A 106 -12.78 35.62 5.70
N PHE A 107 -11.75 35.05 5.07
CA PHE A 107 -11.74 33.69 4.52
C PHE A 107 -10.77 32.75 5.27
N ASP A 108 -10.27 33.17 6.44
CA ASP A 108 -9.30 32.41 7.23
C ASP A 108 -9.84 31.03 7.63
N GLY A 109 -9.19 29.97 7.14
CA GLY A 109 -9.57 28.56 7.37
C GLY A 109 -10.62 28.01 6.39
N THR A 110 -10.97 28.74 5.33
CA THR A 110 -11.78 28.19 4.22
C THR A 110 -10.89 27.51 3.20
N TYR A 111 -11.37 26.46 2.55
CA TYR A 111 -10.68 25.74 1.50
C TYR A 111 -11.44 25.95 0.19
N ASN A 112 -10.72 26.22 -0.90
CA ASN A 112 -11.30 26.01 -2.22
C ASN A 112 -11.34 24.51 -2.47
N VAL A 113 -12.54 23.95 -2.53
CA VAL A 113 -12.80 22.55 -2.78
C VAL A 113 -13.51 22.38 -4.11
N LYS A 114 -12.99 21.49 -4.95
CA LYS A 114 -13.65 21.03 -6.17
C LYS A 114 -14.46 19.79 -5.84
N ASP A 115 -15.78 19.88 -5.95
CA ASP A 115 -16.64 18.70 -5.92
C ASP A 115 -16.28 17.77 -7.08
N LEU A 116 -15.95 16.51 -6.77
CA LEU A 116 -15.54 15.54 -7.78
C LEU A 116 -16.72 14.94 -8.55
N ASP A 117 -17.94 15.06 -8.02
CA ASP A 117 -19.16 14.57 -8.67
C ASP A 117 -19.83 15.67 -9.53
N SER A 118 -19.71 16.94 -9.13
CA SER A 118 -20.31 18.08 -9.87
C SER A 118 -19.31 18.99 -10.62
N GLU A 119 -18.02 18.78 -10.40
CA GLU A 119 -16.90 19.62 -10.87
C GLU A 119 -16.96 21.09 -10.47
N GLU A 120 -17.84 21.46 -9.54
CA GLU A 120 -17.96 22.83 -9.05
C GLU A 120 -16.90 23.12 -8.00
N GLU A 121 -16.18 24.22 -8.21
CA GLU A 121 -15.30 24.79 -7.20
C GLU A 121 -16.08 25.73 -6.31
N PHE A 122 -15.97 25.52 -5.01
CA PHE A 122 -16.58 26.40 -4.03
C PHE A 122 -15.67 26.56 -2.82
N TRP A 123 -15.81 27.71 -2.17
CA TRP A 123 -15.15 27.98 -0.90
C TRP A 123 -15.97 27.38 0.22
N ALA A 124 -15.40 26.40 0.92
CA ALA A 124 -16.02 25.74 2.05
C ALA A 124 -15.15 25.90 3.30
N ASP A 125 -15.75 26.29 4.42
CA ASP A 125 -15.10 26.11 5.70
C ASP A 125 -15.21 24.66 6.11
N LEU A 126 -14.18 23.85 5.84
CA LEU A 126 -14.19 22.42 6.13
C LEU A 126 -14.26 22.10 7.64
N ARG A 127 -14.20 23.10 8.52
CA ARG A 127 -14.52 22.95 9.95
C ARG A 127 -16.03 22.80 10.21
N GLU A 128 -16.87 23.21 9.27
CA GLU A 128 -18.33 23.04 9.29
C GLU A 128 -18.77 21.69 8.68
N TYR A 129 -17.81 20.85 8.26
CA TYR A 129 -18.06 19.56 7.63
C TYR A 129 -17.34 18.44 8.40
N GLU A 130 -17.96 17.26 8.46
CA GLU A 130 -17.23 16.04 8.77
C GLU A 130 -16.36 15.66 7.56
N VAL A 131 -15.08 15.31 7.77
CA VAL A 131 -14.11 15.04 6.69
C VAL A 131 -13.43 13.69 6.85
N GLU A 132 -13.47 12.82 5.83
CA GLU A 132 -12.81 11.50 5.78
C GLU A 132 -11.77 11.46 4.64
N LYS A 133 -10.65 10.75 4.81
CA LYS A 133 -9.73 10.48 3.69
C LYS A 133 -10.46 9.65 2.64
N ASP A 134 -10.42 10.09 1.38
CA ASP A 134 -10.88 9.25 0.29
C ASP A 134 -9.93 8.05 0.18
N LYS A 135 -10.41 6.86 0.51
CA LYS A 135 -9.61 5.62 0.49
C LYS A 135 -9.19 5.20 -0.92
N GLY A 136 -9.68 5.91 -1.95
CA GLY A 136 -9.45 5.60 -3.33
C GLY A 136 -10.10 4.28 -3.66
N ASP A 137 -11.19 4.31 -4.43
CA ASP A 137 -11.78 3.09 -4.97
C ASP A 137 -10.71 2.40 -5.84
N GLN A 138 -10.13 1.30 -5.35
CA GLN A 138 -9.27 0.44 -6.15
C GLN A 138 -10.16 -0.25 -7.17
N GLY A 139 -10.03 0.09 -8.45
CA GLY A 139 -10.86 -0.47 -9.50
C GLY A 139 -10.58 0.03 -10.91
N GLU A 140 -11.17 -0.65 -11.88
CA GLU A 140 -11.14 -0.30 -13.30
C GLU A 140 -11.80 1.07 -13.52
N THR A 141 -11.11 2.01 -14.18
CA THR A 141 -11.65 3.35 -14.42
C THR A 141 -12.44 3.41 -15.71
N TYR A 142 -13.72 3.73 -15.57
CA TYR A 142 -14.68 4.05 -16.61
C TYR A 142 -14.82 5.55 -16.67
N PHE A 143 -14.76 6.09 -17.88
CA PHE A 143 -15.16 7.46 -18.06
C PHE A 143 -16.52 7.47 -18.77
N SER A 144 -17.47 8.12 -18.13
CA SER A 144 -18.84 8.26 -18.62
C SER A 144 -19.03 9.65 -19.14
N GLU A 145 -19.67 9.75 -20.29
CA GLU A 145 -19.95 10.96 -21.02
C GLU A 145 -21.43 11.03 -21.40
N GLY A 146 -21.98 12.23 -21.55
CA GLY A 146 -23.36 12.45 -22.00
C GLY A 146 -24.42 12.55 -20.91
N LEU A 147 -24.05 12.39 -19.63
CA LEU A 147 -24.93 12.64 -18.49
C LEU A 147 -24.81 14.09 -17.99
N ASP A 148 -25.75 14.96 -18.38
CA ASP A 148 -25.89 16.30 -17.77
C ASP A 148 -26.55 16.22 -16.38
N ILE A 149 -25.72 16.07 -15.34
CA ILE A 149 -26.16 15.97 -13.93
C ILE A 149 -26.78 17.29 -13.44
N LYS A 150 -26.38 18.43 -14.01
CA LYS A 150 -26.80 19.77 -13.55
C LYS A 150 -28.19 20.11 -14.05
N LYS A 151 -28.54 19.74 -15.28
CA LYS A 151 -29.82 20.13 -15.90
C LYS A 151 -30.86 19.01 -15.91
N ASN A 152 -30.46 17.74 -15.95
CA ASN A 152 -31.40 16.62 -16.11
C ASN A 152 -31.49 15.75 -14.84
N LYS A 153 -32.67 15.73 -14.21
CA LYS A 153 -32.94 14.91 -13.02
C LYS A 153 -32.79 13.40 -13.27
N ASN A 154 -33.13 12.94 -14.48
CA ASN A 154 -32.99 11.53 -14.84
C ASN A 154 -31.52 11.13 -14.94
N HIS A 155 -30.67 11.99 -15.51
CA HIS A 155 -29.23 11.77 -15.56
C HIS A 155 -28.59 11.74 -14.17
N ARG A 156 -29.03 12.64 -13.28
CA ARG A 156 -28.61 12.63 -11.88
C ARG A 156 -28.99 11.33 -11.19
N SER A 157 -30.22 10.84 -11.36
CA SER A 157 -30.66 9.57 -10.78
C SER A 157 -29.88 8.37 -11.33
N ILE A 158 -29.59 8.34 -12.63
CA ILE A 158 -28.74 7.32 -13.26
C ILE A 158 -27.34 7.36 -12.62
N TRP A 159 -26.72 8.53 -12.56
CA TRP A 159 -25.39 8.73 -11.99
C TRP A 159 -25.31 8.30 -10.53
N GLU A 160 -26.27 8.73 -9.71
CA GLU A 160 -26.39 8.31 -8.31
C GLU A 160 -26.45 6.79 -8.19
N THR A 161 -27.17 6.11 -9.10
CA THR A 161 -27.26 4.64 -9.09
C THR A 161 -25.91 3.96 -9.37
N PHE A 162 -25.04 4.55 -10.20
CA PHE A 162 -23.68 4.05 -10.45
C PHE A 162 -22.67 4.37 -9.33
N THR A 163 -22.91 5.45 -8.58
CA THR A 163 -22.00 5.97 -7.55
C THR A 163 -22.38 5.58 -6.11
N ILE A 164 -23.61 5.11 -5.87
CA ILE A 164 -24.04 4.61 -4.54
C ILE A 164 -23.10 3.49 -4.06
N ASN A 165 -22.52 3.70 -2.87
CA ASN A 165 -21.60 2.75 -2.24
C ASN A 165 -22.34 1.52 -1.70
N ARG A 166 -22.31 0.42 -2.46
CA ARG A 166 -22.96 -0.85 -2.13
C ARG A 166 -22.11 -1.83 -1.30
N ARG A 167 -20.87 -1.45 -0.93
CA ARG A 167 -19.88 -2.11 -0.05
C ARG A 167 -19.55 -3.60 -0.24
N SER A 168 -20.47 -4.49 -0.64
CA SER A 168 -20.25 -5.94 -0.70
C SER A 168 -20.58 -6.61 -2.05
N ASP A 169 -21.27 -5.92 -2.98
CA ASP A 169 -21.72 -6.49 -4.27
C ASP A 169 -21.33 -5.62 -5.48
N ARG A 170 -20.44 -4.64 -5.27
CA ARG A 170 -19.99 -3.74 -6.34
C ARG A 170 -18.72 -4.31 -6.94
N LEU A 171 -18.70 -4.46 -8.26
CA LEU A 171 -17.45 -4.60 -8.99
C LEU A 171 -16.57 -3.37 -8.73
N PRO A 172 -15.24 -3.51 -8.66
CA PRO A 172 -14.33 -2.40 -8.44
C PRO A 172 -14.28 -1.53 -9.70
N LEU A 173 -15.30 -0.72 -9.93
CA LEU A 173 -15.45 0.16 -11.10
C LEU A 173 -15.44 1.62 -10.61
N LYS A 174 -14.51 2.42 -11.12
CA LYS A 174 -14.42 3.86 -10.87
C LYS A 174 -15.06 4.60 -12.05
N PHE A 175 -16.25 5.15 -11.86
CA PHE A 175 -16.87 6.02 -12.85
C PHE A 175 -16.37 7.46 -12.67
N VAL A 176 -15.93 8.08 -13.76
CA VAL A 176 -15.51 9.49 -13.83
C VAL A 176 -16.35 10.16 -14.91
N LEU A 177 -17.04 11.24 -14.56
CA LEU A 177 -17.78 12.04 -15.54
C LEU A 177 -16.79 12.86 -16.37
N LEU A 178 -16.91 12.82 -17.70
CA LEU A 178 -16.15 13.69 -18.61
C LEU A 178 -17.09 14.52 -19.48
N SER A 179 -16.61 15.69 -19.87
CA SER A 179 -17.16 16.49 -20.96
C SER A 179 -16.38 16.25 -22.26
N LEU A 180 -17.09 16.22 -23.40
CA LEU A 180 -16.51 16.10 -24.75
C LEU A 180 -15.38 17.12 -24.96
N ASP A 181 -15.57 18.32 -24.41
CA ASP A 181 -14.69 19.47 -24.62
C ASP A 181 -13.40 19.42 -23.78
N SER A 182 -13.32 18.53 -22.79
CA SER A 182 -12.17 18.39 -21.86
C SER A 182 -11.42 17.05 -22.04
N LEU A 183 -11.64 16.34 -23.14
CA LEU A 183 -11.02 15.03 -23.43
C LEU A 183 -9.58 15.20 -23.93
N GLU A 184 -8.65 15.43 -23.01
CA GLU A 184 -7.21 15.41 -23.31
C GLU A 184 -6.55 14.14 -22.76
N PHE A 185 -5.85 13.41 -23.63
CA PHE A 185 -5.15 12.17 -23.27
C PHE A 185 -3.65 12.29 -23.51
N PRO A 186 -2.78 11.78 -22.61
CA PRO A 186 -1.33 11.90 -22.73
C PRO A 186 -0.82 11.32 -24.05
N THR A 187 -0.06 12.08 -24.83
CA THR A 187 0.39 11.72 -26.19
C THR A 187 0.92 10.29 -26.31
N MET A 188 0.64 9.64 -27.44
CA MET A 188 1.09 8.27 -27.67
C MET A 188 2.56 8.31 -28.10
N LYS A 189 3.46 7.80 -27.24
CA LYS A 189 4.88 7.61 -27.60
C LYS A 189 4.99 6.72 -28.84
N GLN A 190 5.86 7.10 -29.78
CA GLN A 190 6.17 6.27 -30.94
C GLN A 190 6.77 4.94 -30.50
N LYS A 191 6.47 3.87 -31.26
CA LYS A 191 6.96 2.53 -30.94
C LYS A 191 8.38 2.36 -31.49
N ARG A 192 9.33 2.10 -30.60
CA ARG A 192 10.68 1.66 -30.99
C ARG A 192 10.61 0.36 -31.78
N GLN A 193 11.28 0.33 -32.93
CA GLN A 193 11.28 -0.81 -33.85
C GLN A 193 12.32 -1.87 -33.48
N SER A 194 13.43 -1.46 -32.86
CA SER A 194 14.48 -2.34 -32.33
C SER A 194 14.79 -2.06 -30.86
N TYR A 195 15.31 -3.07 -30.18
CA TYR A 195 15.77 -3.04 -28.79
C TYR A 195 17.16 -3.65 -28.64
N GLU A 196 17.87 -3.92 -29.75
CA GLU A 196 19.16 -4.59 -29.72
C GLU A 196 20.20 -3.84 -28.86
N TRP A 197 20.20 -2.52 -28.96
CA TRP A 197 21.08 -1.61 -28.22
C TRP A 197 20.43 -0.97 -26.98
N TYR A 198 19.19 -1.36 -26.64
CA TYR A 198 18.45 -0.70 -25.57
C TYR A 198 18.80 -1.24 -24.17
N ILE A 199 19.45 -0.42 -23.37
CA ILE A 199 19.78 -0.73 -21.98
C ILE A 199 18.73 -0.10 -21.04
N PRO A 200 17.97 -0.91 -20.27
CA PRO A 200 16.97 -0.35 -19.37
C PRO A 200 17.61 0.37 -18.17
N LYS A 201 17.22 1.62 -17.90
CA LYS A 201 17.73 2.44 -16.77
C LYS A 201 17.27 1.91 -15.38
N GLY A 202 15.97 1.60 -15.22
CA GLY A 202 15.40 1.00 -14.00
C GLY A 202 14.39 -0.13 -14.24
N ILE A 203 13.58 -0.50 -13.24
CA ILE A 203 12.60 -1.61 -13.27
C ILE A 203 11.18 -1.12 -13.58
N LEU A 204 10.55 -0.30 -12.72
CA LEU A 204 9.18 0.17 -12.93
C LEU A 204 9.11 1.70 -12.89
N LYS A 205 8.58 2.31 -13.96
CA LYS A 205 8.35 3.75 -14.02
C LYS A 205 7.23 4.19 -13.08
N THR A 206 7.41 5.31 -12.37
CA THR A 206 6.47 5.85 -11.37
C THR A 206 5.12 6.23 -12.00
N ASN A 207 5.17 6.90 -13.15
CA ASN A 207 4.00 7.36 -13.90
C ASN A 207 3.16 6.24 -14.54
N TRP A 208 3.70 5.03 -14.73
CA TRP A 208 3.03 3.99 -15.52
C TRP A 208 1.73 3.49 -14.86
N ILE A 209 1.74 3.24 -13.56
CA ILE A 209 0.53 2.78 -12.85
C ILE A 209 -0.53 3.89 -12.86
N ASN A 210 -0.13 5.13 -12.54
CA ASN A 210 -1.05 6.28 -12.54
C ASN A 210 -1.68 6.50 -13.92
N LYS A 211 -0.90 6.34 -15.00
CA LYS A 211 -1.37 6.46 -16.37
C LYS A 211 -2.54 5.52 -16.68
N TYR A 212 -2.49 4.26 -16.27
CA TYR A 212 -3.55 3.27 -16.55
C TYR A 212 -4.63 3.18 -15.46
N MET A 213 -4.45 3.85 -14.33
CA MET A 213 -5.46 3.97 -13.28
C MET A 213 -6.30 5.24 -13.41
N ASN A 214 -5.71 6.36 -13.82
CA ASN A 214 -6.34 7.68 -13.71
C ASN A 214 -6.34 8.50 -15.00
N LEU A 215 -5.43 8.26 -15.95
CA LEU A 215 -5.31 9.09 -17.16
C LEU A 215 -5.90 8.43 -18.41
N ILE A 216 -5.77 7.11 -18.55
CA ILE A 216 -6.24 6.37 -19.72
C ILE A 216 -7.46 5.51 -19.34
N PRO A 217 -8.63 5.76 -19.97
CA PRO A 217 -9.81 4.90 -19.84
C PRO A 217 -9.55 3.50 -20.38
N SER A 218 -10.02 2.47 -19.67
CA SER A 218 -10.20 1.15 -20.27
C SER A 218 -11.44 1.11 -21.17
N LEU A 219 -12.49 1.86 -20.78
CA LEU A 219 -13.76 2.01 -21.47
C LEU A 219 -14.27 3.45 -21.37
N LEU A 220 -14.65 4.02 -22.51
CA LEU A 220 -15.46 5.23 -22.61
C LEU A 220 -16.92 4.84 -22.82
N VAL A 221 -17.82 5.43 -22.03
CA VAL A 221 -19.24 5.13 -22.07
C VAL A 221 -20.03 6.39 -22.43
N LEU A 222 -20.65 6.40 -23.61
CA LEU A 222 -21.50 7.49 -24.07
C LEU A 222 -22.96 7.21 -23.72
N PHE A 223 -23.53 8.00 -22.82
CA PHE A 223 -24.96 8.03 -22.53
C PHE A 223 -25.66 8.99 -23.48
N TRP A 224 -26.80 8.58 -24.04
CA TRP A 224 -27.57 9.42 -24.94
C TRP A 224 -29.08 9.24 -24.76
N ASP A 225 -29.80 10.36 -24.64
CA ASP A 225 -31.27 10.39 -24.59
C ASP A 225 -31.87 10.20 -26.00
N LEU A 226 -32.25 8.96 -26.31
CA LEU A 226 -32.81 8.59 -27.60
C LEU A 226 -33.84 7.46 -27.49
N ASP A 227 -35.12 7.82 -27.55
CA ASP A 227 -36.22 6.85 -27.61
C ASP A 227 -36.34 6.20 -29.01
N TRP A 228 -36.75 4.94 -29.08
CA TRP A 228 -36.94 4.24 -30.37
C TRP A 228 -37.99 4.89 -31.29
N SER A 229 -38.94 5.63 -30.73
CA SER A 229 -40.02 6.32 -31.42
C SER A 229 -39.72 7.78 -31.76
N ASP A 230 -38.48 8.25 -31.53
CA ASP A 230 -38.10 9.65 -31.75
C ASP A 230 -38.24 10.07 -33.24
N PRO A 231 -38.99 11.13 -33.56
CA PRO A 231 -39.14 11.65 -34.92
C PRO A 231 -37.81 12.07 -35.56
N ASN A 232 -36.83 12.48 -34.76
CA ASN A 232 -35.54 12.99 -35.20
C ASN A 232 -34.44 11.92 -35.18
N TRP A 233 -34.81 10.64 -35.24
CA TRP A 233 -33.89 9.49 -35.18
C TRP A 233 -32.69 9.63 -36.13
N ALA A 234 -32.92 10.03 -37.39
CA ALA A 234 -31.85 10.13 -38.39
C ALA A 234 -30.80 11.20 -38.04
N SER A 235 -31.22 12.34 -37.49
CA SER A 235 -30.31 13.41 -37.07
C SER A 235 -29.51 12.97 -35.85
N LYS A 236 -30.18 12.53 -34.78
CA LYS A 236 -29.52 12.08 -33.54
C LYS A 236 -28.57 10.91 -33.79
N LYS A 237 -28.91 10.00 -34.70
CA LYS A 237 -28.03 8.92 -35.15
C LYS A 237 -26.73 9.46 -35.78
N SER A 238 -26.82 10.51 -36.60
CA SER A 238 -25.66 11.17 -37.19
C SER A 238 -24.80 11.87 -36.12
N ASP A 239 -25.45 12.49 -35.13
CA ASP A 239 -24.77 13.18 -34.04
C ASP A 239 -23.98 12.20 -33.16
N ILE A 240 -24.58 11.05 -32.81
CA ILE A 240 -23.89 9.97 -32.08
C ILE A 240 -22.68 9.45 -32.87
N ALA A 241 -22.84 9.23 -34.18
CA ALA A 241 -21.74 8.76 -35.02
C ALA A 241 -20.59 9.80 -35.07
N SER A 242 -20.92 11.08 -35.15
CA SER A 242 -19.94 12.16 -35.08
C SER A 242 -19.22 12.22 -33.74
N ALA A 243 -19.96 12.10 -32.63
CA ALA A 243 -19.38 12.09 -31.28
C ALA A 243 -18.39 10.93 -31.10
N ILE A 244 -18.77 9.71 -31.50
CA ILE A 244 -17.88 8.54 -31.45
C ILE A 244 -16.63 8.76 -32.29
N GLN A 245 -16.76 9.39 -33.47
CA GLN A 245 -15.61 9.67 -34.31
C GLN A 245 -14.65 10.69 -33.67
N SER A 246 -15.19 11.74 -33.04
CA SER A 246 -14.39 12.69 -32.24
C SER A 246 -13.67 12.00 -31.09
N MET A 247 -14.34 11.11 -30.36
CA MET A 247 -13.72 10.32 -29.28
C MET A 247 -12.60 9.41 -29.83
N ARG A 248 -12.80 8.76 -30.98
CA ARG A 248 -11.75 7.92 -31.61
C ARG A 248 -10.53 8.74 -32.03
N LEU A 249 -10.74 9.97 -32.52
CA LEU A 249 -9.66 10.90 -32.86
C LEU A 249 -8.88 11.32 -31.61
N ALA A 250 -9.56 11.74 -30.54
CA ALA A 250 -8.92 12.08 -29.26
C ALA A 250 -8.14 10.89 -28.67
N LEU A 251 -8.66 9.67 -28.83
CA LEU A 251 -7.98 8.45 -28.40
C LEU A 251 -6.74 8.09 -29.23
N GLY A 252 -6.50 8.71 -30.39
CA GLY A 252 -5.25 8.57 -31.16
C GLY A 252 -4.87 7.12 -31.47
N GLY A 253 -5.84 6.23 -31.70
CA GLY A 253 -5.59 4.80 -31.99
C GLY A 253 -5.27 3.92 -30.77
N ARG A 254 -5.49 4.40 -29.54
CA ARG A 254 -5.42 3.57 -28.33
C ARG A 254 -6.44 2.42 -28.38
N ASN A 255 -6.16 1.35 -27.64
CA ASN A 255 -7.04 0.17 -27.58
C ASN A 255 -8.28 0.37 -26.67
N THR A 256 -8.46 1.57 -26.12
CA THR A 256 -9.60 1.94 -25.27
C THR A 256 -10.92 1.57 -25.95
N ARG A 257 -11.81 0.92 -25.21
CA ARG A 257 -13.11 0.52 -25.74
C ARG A 257 -14.09 1.68 -25.69
N ILE A 258 -15.10 1.66 -26.54
CA ILE A 258 -16.21 2.61 -26.54
C ILE A 258 -17.50 1.79 -26.40
N ALA A 259 -18.41 2.22 -25.54
CA ALA A 259 -19.76 1.67 -25.44
C ALA A 259 -20.79 2.81 -25.47
N VAL A 260 -21.96 2.53 -26.02
CA VAL A 260 -23.07 3.48 -26.10
C VAL A 260 -24.25 2.95 -25.31
N ILE A 261 -24.86 3.81 -24.52
CA ILE A 261 -26.03 3.50 -23.70
C ILE A 261 -27.15 4.46 -24.10
N LEU A 262 -28.22 3.89 -24.68
CA LEU A 262 -29.41 4.64 -25.03
C LEU A 262 -30.35 4.69 -23.84
N ILE A 263 -30.61 5.88 -23.34
CA ILE A 263 -31.57 6.13 -22.26
C ILE A 263 -32.97 6.19 -22.90
N GLN A 264 -33.85 5.26 -22.49
CA GLN A 264 -35.24 5.21 -22.95
C GLN A 264 -36.14 5.82 -21.87
N SER A 265 -36.69 7.01 -22.14
CA SER A 265 -37.60 7.72 -21.24
C SER A 265 -39.04 7.20 -21.34
N ASN A 266 -39.43 6.65 -22.50
CA ASN A 266 -40.78 6.12 -22.75
C ASN A 266 -40.81 4.58 -22.77
N SER A 267 -40.56 3.95 -21.63
CA SER A 267 -40.45 2.48 -21.51
C SER A 267 -41.76 1.70 -21.72
N THR A 268 -42.92 2.34 -21.86
CA THR A 268 -44.22 1.66 -22.00
C THR A 268 -44.39 0.93 -23.35
N VAL A 269 -43.53 1.21 -24.34
CA VAL A 269 -43.66 0.68 -25.71
C VAL A 269 -42.93 -0.66 -25.90
N LEU A 270 -42.01 -1.05 -25.01
CA LEU A 270 -41.22 -2.29 -25.16
C LEU A 270 -41.89 -3.55 -24.58
N ASN A 271 -43.08 -3.43 -23.97
CA ASN A 271 -43.78 -4.54 -23.31
C ASN A 271 -44.94 -5.16 -24.12
N VAL A 272 -45.07 -4.84 -25.42
CA VAL A 272 -46.07 -5.48 -26.29
C VAL A 272 -45.41 -6.60 -27.12
N PRO A 273 -45.71 -7.88 -26.89
CA PRO A 273 -45.17 -8.98 -27.69
C PRO A 273 -45.91 -9.05 -29.04
N GLY A 274 -45.25 -8.72 -30.15
CA GLY A 274 -45.83 -8.97 -31.48
C GLY A 274 -45.06 -8.42 -32.68
N GLU A 275 -44.86 -7.10 -32.77
CA GLU A 275 -44.36 -6.46 -34.01
C GLU A 275 -43.25 -5.42 -33.78
N ASP A 276 -43.24 -4.70 -32.65
CA ASP A 276 -42.30 -3.59 -32.40
C ASP A 276 -40.86 -4.02 -32.05
N GLY A 277 -40.67 -5.25 -31.58
CA GLY A 277 -39.35 -5.80 -31.26
C GLY A 277 -38.43 -5.92 -32.48
N ASN A 278 -38.99 -6.13 -33.68
CA ASN A 278 -38.22 -6.17 -34.92
C ASN A 278 -37.73 -4.79 -35.35
N VAL A 279 -38.54 -3.74 -35.16
CA VAL A 279 -38.18 -2.37 -35.55
C VAL A 279 -37.08 -1.81 -34.65
N ALA A 280 -37.15 -2.07 -33.35
CA ALA A 280 -36.08 -1.68 -32.42
C ALA A 280 -34.75 -2.40 -32.74
N SER A 281 -34.81 -3.70 -33.07
CA SER A 281 -33.63 -4.48 -33.46
C SER A 281 -32.99 -3.96 -34.75
N GLU A 282 -33.79 -3.64 -35.77
CA GLU A 282 -33.30 -3.08 -37.03
C GLU A 282 -32.68 -1.68 -36.83
N LYS A 283 -33.32 -0.83 -36.03
CA LYS A 283 -32.79 0.49 -35.66
C LYS A 283 -31.48 0.39 -34.88
N ALA A 284 -31.38 -0.55 -33.94
CA ALA A 284 -30.16 -0.81 -33.17
C ALA A 284 -29.02 -1.26 -34.10
N ALA A 285 -29.28 -2.21 -35.00
CA ALA A 285 -28.31 -2.67 -35.99
C ALA A 285 -27.86 -1.55 -36.93
N SER A 286 -28.81 -0.70 -37.36
CA SER A 286 -28.54 0.48 -38.19
C SER A 286 -27.67 1.51 -37.47
N LEU A 287 -27.88 1.76 -36.17
CA LEU A 287 -27.06 2.62 -35.34
C LEU A 287 -25.63 2.07 -35.21
N CYS A 288 -25.50 0.80 -34.83
CA CYS A 288 -24.21 0.10 -34.74
C CYS A 288 -23.42 0.18 -36.05
N ALA A 289 -24.08 -0.05 -37.19
CA ALA A 289 -23.44 0.04 -38.50
C ALA A 289 -22.93 1.44 -38.84
N SER A 290 -23.67 2.49 -38.49
CA SER A 290 -23.23 3.87 -38.73
C SER A 290 -22.15 4.36 -37.77
N CYS A 291 -22.07 3.75 -36.58
CA CYS A 291 -21.08 4.09 -35.56
C CYS A 291 -19.82 3.20 -35.60
N ASP A 292 -19.76 2.24 -36.54
CA ASP A 292 -18.74 1.18 -36.57
C ASP A 292 -18.58 0.48 -35.20
N LEU A 293 -19.72 0.21 -34.55
CA LEU A 293 -19.78 -0.32 -33.18
C LEU A 293 -20.23 -1.79 -33.20
N PRO A 294 -19.50 -2.70 -32.53
CA PRO A 294 -19.98 -4.05 -32.24
C PRO A 294 -21.34 -4.05 -31.52
N PRO A 295 -22.28 -4.93 -31.86
CA PRO A 295 -23.59 -5.00 -31.19
C PRO A 295 -23.51 -5.20 -29.67
N LYS A 296 -22.44 -5.82 -29.18
CA LYS A 296 -22.18 -6.04 -27.75
C LYS A 296 -21.83 -4.76 -26.97
N GLN A 297 -21.56 -3.66 -27.65
CA GLN A 297 -21.19 -2.38 -27.05
C GLN A 297 -22.34 -1.36 -27.08
N LEU A 298 -23.51 -1.75 -27.59
CA LEU A 298 -24.73 -0.95 -27.53
C LEU A 298 -25.65 -1.51 -26.44
N PHE A 299 -26.02 -0.67 -25.49
CA PHE A 299 -26.92 -1.00 -24.40
C PHE A 299 -28.13 -0.09 -24.38
N VAL A 300 -29.20 -0.57 -23.77
CA VAL A 300 -30.46 0.18 -23.61
C VAL A 300 -30.76 0.25 -22.12
N LEU A 301 -30.96 1.45 -21.60
CA LEU A 301 -31.29 1.72 -20.21
C LEU A 301 -32.72 2.28 -20.11
N PRO A 302 -33.71 1.45 -19.72
CA PRO A 302 -35.08 1.91 -19.51
C PRO A 302 -35.21 2.71 -18.20
N LEU A 303 -35.69 3.95 -18.28
CA LEU A 303 -36.06 4.75 -17.12
C LEU A 303 -37.45 4.31 -16.62
N THR A 304 -37.45 3.31 -15.74
CA THR A 304 -38.62 2.97 -14.91
C THR A 304 -38.19 3.03 -13.45
N ASP A 305 -38.79 3.94 -12.68
CA ASP A 305 -38.37 4.29 -11.31
C ASP A 305 -38.27 3.08 -10.36
N SER A 306 -38.99 1.99 -10.63
CA SER A 306 -39.03 0.80 -9.75
C SER A 306 -37.88 -0.20 -9.94
N HIS A 307 -37.11 -0.15 -11.04
CA HIS A 307 -36.12 -1.19 -11.38
C HIS A 307 -34.76 -0.67 -11.84
N LEU A 308 -34.51 0.64 -11.82
CA LEU A 308 -33.27 1.26 -12.32
C LEU A 308 -32.00 0.58 -11.77
N LEU A 309 -31.94 0.34 -10.45
CA LEU A 309 -30.80 -0.31 -9.80
C LEU A 309 -30.47 -1.70 -10.39
N GLY A 310 -31.48 -2.50 -10.72
CA GLY A 310 -31.28 -3.82 -11.31
C GLY A 310 -30.84 -3.76 -12.78
N TYR A 311 -31.15 -2.68 -13.51
CA TYR A 311 -30.59 -2.43 -14.84
C TYR A 311 -29.13 -1.97 -14.74
N THR A 312 -28.84 -1.05 -13.82
CA THR A 312 -27.47 -0.57 -13.54
C THR A 312 -26.53 -1.72 -13.20
N MET A 313 -26.94 -2.64 -12.31
CA MET A 313 -26.15 -3.83 -11.97
C MET A 313 -25.79 -4.71 -13.17
N ARG A 314 -26.76 -4.94 -14.07
CA ARG A 314 -26.51 -5.73 -15.28
C ARG A 314 -25.58 -5.00 -16.25
N LEU A 315 -25.74 -3.69 -16.34
CA LEU A 315 -24.91 -2.86 -17.18
C LEU A 315 -23.46 -2.82 -16.66
N GLU A 316 -23.24 -2.65 -15.36
CA GLU A 316 -21.90 -2.70 -14.76
C GLU A 316 -21.15 -4.00 -15.08
N ASN A 317 -21.83 -5.14 -14.97
CA ASN A 317 -21.25 -6.44 -15.34
C ASN A 317 -20.87 -6.50 -16.83
N ALA A 318 -21.74 -6.00 -17.71
CA ALA A 318 -21.48 -6.00 -19.15
C ALA A 318 -20.34 -5.03 -19.53
N LEU A 319 -20.28 -3.85 -18.90
CA LEU A 319 -19.20 -2.88 -19.07
C LEU A 319 -17.87 -3.45 -18.59
N SER A 320 -17.86 -4.19 -17.48
CA SER A 320 -16.67 -4.89 -16.96
C SER A 320 -16.17 -6.01 -17.87
N GLU A 321 -17.05 -6.70 -18.59
CA GLU A 321 -16.61 -7.65 -19.62
C GLU A 321 -15.91 -6.92 -20.79
N ILE A 322 -16.43 -5.75 -21.19
CA ILE A 322 -15.86 -4.95 -22.29
C ILE A 322 -14.51 -4.35 -21.89
N SER A 323 -14.39 -3.76 -20.69
CA SER A 323 -13.12 -3.25 -20.16
C SER A 323 -12.07 -4.37 -20.08
N GLY A 324 -12.48 -5.60 -19.71
CA GLY A 324 -11.61 -6.77 -19.71
C GLY A 324 -10.94 -7.04 -21.07
N GLY A 325 -11.64 -6.70 -22.17
CA GLY A 325 -11.13 -6.76 -23.53
C GLY A 325 -10.05 -5.71 -23.87
N PHE A 326 -10.03 -4.56 -23.20
CA PHE A 326 -8.92 -3.59 -23.29
C PHE A 326 -7.64 -4.19 -22.70
N TYR A 327 -7.71 -4.64 -21.45
CA TYR A 327 -6.57 -5.21 -20.73
C TYR A 327 -6.02 -6.46 -21.42
N LEU A 328 -6.88 -7.32 -21.97
CA LEU A 328 -6.44 -8.49 -22.74
C LEU A 328 -5.66 -8.08 -24.00
N GLY A 329 -6.05 -6.99 -24.67
CA GLY A 329 -5.32 -6.46 -25.82
C GLY A 329 -3.94 -5.93 -25.42
N GLU A 330 -3.83 -5.22 -24.30
CA GLU A 330 -2.54 -4.74 -23.77
C GLU A 330 -1.63 -5.90 -23.34
N ILE A 331 -2.17 -6.95 -22.71
CA ILE A 331 -1.42 -8.18 -22.39
C ILE A 331 -0.83 -8.81 -23.65
N LYS A 332 -1.61 -8.90 -24.74
CA LYS A 332 -1.13 -9.47 -26.02
C LYS A 332 -0.01 -8.63 -26.62
N LYS A 333 -0.10 -7.30 -26.57
CA LYS A 333 0.96 -6.39 -27.03
C LYS A 333 2.26 -6.59 -26.26
N ILE A 334 2.18 -6.68 -24.93
CA ILE A 334 3.35 -6.89 -24.06
C ILE A 334 3.98 -8.27 -24.32
N LYS A 335 3.17 -9.31 -24.53
CA LYS A 335 3.66 -10.65 -24.87
C LYS A 335 4.36 -10.67 -26.23
N ALA A 336 3.78 -10.06 -27.25
CA ALA A 336 4.41 -9.94 -28.57
C ALA A 336 5.73 -9.17 -28.51
N HIS A 337 5.80 -8.12 -27.68
CA HIS A 337 7.04 -7.35 -27.47
C HIS A 337 8.15 -8.18 -26.81
N ARG A 338 7.77 -9.05 -25.87
CA ARG A 338 8.71 -9.91 -25.14
C ARG A 338 9.48 -10.88 -26.04
N ASP A 339 8.92 -11.26 -27.20
CA ASP A 339 9.57 -12.17 -28.15
C ASP A 339 10.84 -11.56 -28.78
N PHE A 340 10.99 -10.23 -28.74
CA PHE A 340 12.15 -9.49 -29.26
C PHE A 340 13.23 -9.23 -28.19
N LEU A 341 13.08 -9.74 -26.95
CA LEU A 341 13.98 -9.43 -25.84
C LEU A 341 15.03 -10.52 -25.59
N ASN A 342 16.28 -10.10 -25.41
CA ASN A 342 17.36 -10.97 -24.93
C ASN A 342 17.36 -11.09 -23.40
N LYS A 343 17.40 -12.33 -22.88
CA LYS A 343 17.40 -12.60 -21.42
C LYS A 343 18.64 -12.09 -20.69
N THR A 344 19.77 -11.93 -21.37
CA THR A 344 21.02 -11.48 -20.73
C THR A 344 20.98 -9.98 -20.49
N ASN A 345 20.64 -9.20 -21.52
CA ASN A 345 20.73 -7.73 -21.47
C ASN A 345 19.43 -7.08 -20.97
N HIS A 346 18.27 -7.74 -21.15
CA HIS A 346 16.96 -7.15 -20.89
C HIS A 346 16.25 -7.72 -19.65
N GLN A 347 16.99 -8.18 -18.64
CA GLN A 347 16.41 -8.77 -17.42
C GLN A 347 15.40 -7.83 -16.73
N LEU A 348 15.72 -6.54 -16.62
CA LEU A 348 14.84 -5.52 -16.05
C LEU A 348 13.53 -5.39 -16.84
N LEU A 349 13.59 -5.54 -18.17
CA LEU A 349 12.39 -5.59 -19.00
C LEU A 349 11.59 -6.85 -18.74
N PHE A 350 12.19 -8.03 -18.60
CA PHE A 350 11.42 -9.24 -18.25
C PHE A 350 10.65 -9.07 -16.94
N ILE A 351 11.27 -8.49 -15.91
CA ILE A 351 10.60 -8.17 -14.64
C ILE A 351 9.44 -7.19 -14.88
N ARG A 352 9.70 -6.07 -15.55
CA ARG A 352 8.71 -5.04 -15.89
C ARG A 352 7.52 -5.60 -16.67
N HIS A 353 7.77 -6.34 -17.75
CA HIS A 353 6.73 -6.90 -18.61
C HIS A 353 5.87 -7.90 -17.84
N GLN A 354 6.50 -8.72 -17.03
CA GLN A 354 5.80 -9.69 -16.19
C GLN A 354 4.91 -9.01 -15.14
N PHE A 355 5.40 -7.93 -14.50
CA PHE A 355 4.61 -7.11 -13.58
C PHE A 355 3.38 -6.52 -14.27
N LYS A 356 3.56 -5.93 -15.46
CA LYS A 356 2.46 -5.32 -16.24
C LYS A 356 1.39 -6.35 -16.62
N ILE A 357 1.80 -7.56 -17.03
CA ILE A 357 0.86 -8.65 -17.33
C ILE A 357 0.07 -9.03 -16.07
N ALA A 358 0.74 -9.15 -14.92
CA ALA A 358 0.08 -9.46 -13.67
C ALA A 358 -0.95 -8.39 -13.28
N PHE A 359 -0.55 -7.11 -13.34
CA PHE A 359 -1.40 -5.96 -13.08
C PHE A 359 -2.64 -5.93 -13.98
N TYR A 360 -2.49 -6.16 -15.28
CA TYR A 360 -3.64 -6.20 -16.19
C TYR A 360 -4.57 -7.39 -15.93
N ASN A 361 -4.09 -8.53 -15.44
CA ASN A 361 -4.98 -9.61 -15.01
C ASN A 361 -5.68 -9.30 -13.69
N GLU A 362 -5.03 -8.55 -12.80
CA GLU A 362 -5.67 -8.01 -11.59
C GLU A 362 -6.82 -7.07 -11.95
N MET A 363 -6.61 -6.13 -12.88
CA MET A 363 -7.67 -5.22 -13.34
C MET A 363 -8.87 -5.98 -13.91
N ARG A 364 -8.61 -7.04 -14.69
CA ARG A 364 -9.63 -7.96 -15.24
C ARG A 364 -10.37 -8.78 -14.18
N SER A 365 -10.11 -8.58 -12.89
CA SER A 365 -10.68 -9.35 -11.79
C SER A 365 -10.39 -10.86 -11.89
N ASP A 366 -9.20 -11.24 -12.40
CA ASP A 366 -8.70 -12.62 -12.42
C ASP A 366 -7.51 -12.78 -11.43
N PRO A 367 -7.80 -12.86 -10.11
CA PRO A 367 -6.76 -12.91 -9.08
C PRO A 367 -5.86 -14.15 -9.19
N GLN A 368 -6.40 -15.27 -9.66
CA GLN A 368 -5.65 -16.53 -9.82
C GLN A 368 -4.55 -16.40 -10.87
N THR A 369 -4.87 -15.85 -12.03
CA THR A 369 -3.88 -15.62 -13.10
C THR A 369 -2.93 -14.48 -12.74
N ALA A 370 -3.42 -13.44 -12.06
CA ALA A 370 -2.59 -12.35 -11.56
C ALA A 370 -1.51 -12.85 -10.59
N ILE A 371 -1.86 -13.68 -9.59
CA ILE A 371 -0.90 -14.27 -8.65
C ILE A 371 0.17 -15.08 -9.39
N LYS A 372 -0.20 -15.93 -10.34
CA LYS A 372 0.79 -16.70 -11.12
C LYS A 372 1.81 -15.80 -11.80
N HIS A 373 1.34 -14.72 -12.42
CA HIS A 373 2.21 -13.78 -13.10
C HIS A 373 3.05 -12.94 -12.13
N TYR A 374 2.49 -12.51 -10.99
CA TYR A 374 3.23 -11.83 -9.93
C TYR A 374 4.29 -12.72 -9.30
N SER A 375 3.98 -13.98 -8.99
CA SER A 375 4.95 -14.95 -8.47
C SER A 375 6.09 -15.20 -9.45
N GLN A 376 5.80 -15.28 -10.75
CA GLN A 376 6.84 -15.37 -11.77
C GLN A 376 7.68 -14.08 -11.87
N CYS A 377 7.06 -12.90 -11.74
CA CYS A 377 7.76 -11.62 -11.67
C CYS A 377 8.71 -11.58 -10.46
N TYR A 378 8.24 -12.06 -9.31
CA TYR A 378 9.03 -12.17 -8.09
C TYR A 378 10.23 -13.09 -8.28
N SER A 379 10.06 -14.26 -8.93
CA SER A 379 11.19 -15.14 -9.25
C SER A 379 12.22 -14.46 -10.16
N TYR A 380 11.79 -13.77 -11.22
CA TYR A 380 12.72 -13.03 -12.08
C TYR A 380 13.47 -11.92 -11.34
N LEU A 381 12.81 -11.26 -10.39
CA LEU A 381 13.44 -10.25 -9.55
C LEU A 381 14.47 -10.85 -8.59
N LEU A 382 14.22 -12.06 -8.06
CA LEU A 382 15.17 -12.75 -7.18
C LEU A 382 16.39 -13.29 -7.92
N ASP A 383 16.24 -13.66 -9.19
CA ASP A 383 17.33 -14.10 -10.07
C ASP A 383 18.22 -12.93 -10.55
N HIS A 384 17.71 -11.70 -10.48
CA HIS A 384 18.47 -10.51 -10.87
C HIS A 384 19.61 -10.20 -9.88
N ARG A 385 20.75 -9.79 -10.42
CA ARG A 385 21.95 -9.49 -9.62
C ARG A 385 21.70 -8.28 -8.71
N VAL A 386 21.94 -8.48 -7.42
CA VAL A 386 21.81 -7.43 -6.39
C VAL A 386 23.17 -6.80 -6.11
N THR A 387 23.22 -5.47 -6.18
CA THR A 387 24.35 -4.61 -5.80
C THR A 387 23.87 -3.57 -4.79
N ASN A 388 24.78 -2.86 -4.11
CA ASN A 388 24.38 -1.78 -3.20
C ASN A 388 23.64 -0.64 -3.93
N THR A 389 23.95 -0.44 -5.21
CA THR A 389 23.38 0.61 -6.07
C THR A 389 21.90 0.36 -6.38
N ASN A 390 21.55 -0.88 -6.73
CA ASN A 390 20.20 -1.25 -7.15
C ASN A 390 19.35 -1.90 -6.03
N LEU A 391 19.94 -2.20 -4.86
CA LEU A 391 19.24 -2.90 -3.78
C LEU A 391 17.98 -2.16 -3.33
N HIS A 392 18.01 -0.83 -3.25
CA HIS A 392 16.85 -0.03 -2.81
C HIS A 392 15.69 -0.17 -3.80
N GLU A 393 15.96 -0.08 -5.09
CA GLU A 393 14.99 -0.30 -6.16
C GLU A 393 14.45 -1.74 -6.12
N ILE A 394 15.32 -2.75 -6.14
CA ILE A 394 14.92 -4.17 -6.08
C ILE A 394 14.02 -4.43 -4.87
N ARG A 395 14.40 -3.91 -3.70
CA ARG A 395 13.64 -4.10 -2.46
C ARG A 395 12.27 -3.42 -2.52
N THR A 396 12.19 -2.23 -3.12
CA THR A 396 10.94 -1.49 -3.32
C THR A 396 10.00 -2.25 -4.25
N ILE A 397 10.48 -2.71 -5.41
CA ILE A 397 9.68 -3.49 -6.35
C ILE A 397 9.27 -4.84 -5.76
N ALA A 398 10.17 -5.52 -5.05
CA ALA A 398 9.87 -6.77 -4.36
C ALA A 398 8.74 -6.60 -3.34
N SER A 399 8.71 -5.45 -2.66
CA SER A 399 7.66 -5.10 -1.70
C SER A 399 6.31 -4.95 -2.38
N PHE A 400 6.25 -4.26 -3.53
CA PHE A 400 5.01 -4.11 -4.29
C PHE A 400 4.48 -5.45 -4.77
N ILE A 401 5.35 -6.29 -5.34
CA ILE A 401 4.96 -7.63 -5.81
C ILE A 401 4.47 -8.48 -4.63
N ASN A 402 5.21 -8.48 -3.51
CA ASN A 402 4.83 -9.25 -2.33
C ASN A 402 3.49 -8.79 -1.75
N PHE A 403 3.29 -7.47 -1.64
CA PHE A 403 2.02 -6.87 -1.22
C PHE A 403 0.85 -7.34 -2.11
N LYS A 404 1.04 -7.30 -3.44
CA LYS A 404 0.02 -7.75 -4.40
C LYS A 404 -0.31 -9.23 -4.25
N ILE A 405 0.69 -10.11 -4.12
CA ILE A 405 0.47 -11.55 -3.91
C ILE A 405 -0.30 -11.76 -2.61
N CYS A 406 0.17 -11.21 -1.49
CA CYS A 406 -0.46 -11.40 -0.19
C CYS A 406 -1.91 -10.90 -0.17
N LYS A 407 -2.18 -9.75 -0.78
CA LYS A 407 -3.54 -9.18 -0.87
C LYS A 407 -4.46 -10.06 -1.72
N LEU A 408 -4.01 -10.54 -2.88
CA LEU A 408 -4.80 -11.41 -3.75
C LEU A 408 -5.06 -12.77 -3.11
N ASP A 409 -4.10 -13.33 -2.37
CA ASP A 409 -4.28 -14.56 -1.61
C ASP A 409 -5.37 -14.40 -0.53
N PHE A 410 -5.41 -13.25 0.16
CA PHE A 410 -6.49 -12.96 1.12
C PHE A 410 -7.86 -12.83 0.43
N ILE A 411 -7.94 -12.15 -0.72
CA ILE A 411 -9.19 -12.07 -1.53
C ILE A 411 -9.68 -13.47 -1.93
N LEU A 412 -8.76 -14.40 -2.20
CA LEU A 412 -9.06 -15.79 -2.51
C LEU A 412 -9.34 -16.67 -1.28
N ASN A 413 -9.39 -16.10 -0.07
CA ASN A 413 -9.52 -16.81 1.20
C ASN A 413 -8.39 -17.84 1.45
N LEU A 414 -7.16 -17.53 1.03
CA LEU A 414 -5.95 -18.35 1.21
C LEU A 414 -4.97 -17.69 2.22
N PRO A 415 -5.34 -17.53 3.51
CA PRO A 415 -4.50 -16.82 4.49
C PRO A 415 -3.19 -17.55 4.79
N ARG A 416 -3.15 -18.88 4.65
CA ARG A 416 -1.92 -19.66 4.87
C ARG A 416 -0.86 -19.34 3.82
N ASP A 417 -1.27 -19.26 2.56
CA ASP A 417 -0.40 -18.99 1.44
C ASP A 417 0.15 -17.55 1.54
N SER A 418 -0.72 -16.59 1.88
CA SER A 418 -0.33 -15.19 2.14
C SER A 418 0.69 -15.06 3.29
N ILE A 419 0.45 -15.73 4.42
CA ILE A 419 1.37 -15.73 5.57
C ILE A 419 2.72 -16.37 5.22
N GLU A 420 2.70 -17.48 4.48
CA GLU A 420 3.92 -18.18 4.08
C GLU A 420 4.74 -17.37 3.08
N GLN A 421 4.08 -16.77 2.09
CA GLN A 421 4.70 -15.85 1.14
C GLN A 421 5.35 -14.67 1.85
N PHE A 422 4.66 -14.04 2.81
CA PHE A 422 5.21 -12.94 3.60
C PHE A 422 6.42 -13.37 4.44
N LYS A 423 6.36 -14.53 5.10
CA LYS A 423 7.50 -15.07 5.86
C LYS A 423 8.71 -15.30 4.97
N ARG A 424 8.53 -15.96 3.82
CA ARG A 424 9.59 -16.20 2.84
C ARG A 424 10.19 -14.88 2.34
N HIS A 425 9.35 -13.88 2.05
CA HIS A 425 9.81 -12.55 1.65
C HIS A 425 10.68 -11.91 2.73
N MET A 426 10.27 -11.99 4.00
CA MET A 426 11.04 -11.47 5.13
C MET A 426 12.35 -12.22 5.37
N GLU A 427 12.37 -13.54 5.22
CA GLU A 427 13.59 -14.34 5.37
C GLU A 427 14.66 -13.95 4.34
N ILE A 428 14.27 -13.75 3.07
CA ILE A 428 15.19 -13.39 2.00
C ILE A 428 15.76 -11.98 2.18
N PHE A 429 14.89 -10.98 2.42
CA PHE A 429 15.31 -9.58 2.40
C PHE A 429 15.83 -9.08 3.74
N ARG A 430 15.53 -9.73 4.87
CA ARG A 430 16.14 -9.39 6.17
C ARG A 430 17.66 -9.57 6.16
N ALA A 431 18.19 -10.50 5.36
CA ALA A 431 19.63 -10.69 5.19
C ALA A 431 20.27 -9.62 4.28
N ARG A 432 19.48 -8.88 3.49
CA ARG A 432 19.93 -7.88 2.51
C ARG A 432 19.80 -6.47 3.10
N THR A 433 20.66 -6.17 4.08
CA THR A 433 20.60 -4.90 4.82
C THR A 433 20.98 -3.67 3.99
N GLY A 434 21.90 -3.84 3.03
CA GLY A 434 22.49 -2.74 2.26
C GLY A 434 23.66 -2.07 2.99
N PRO A 435 24.04 -0.84 2.57
CA PRO A 435 25.12 -0.07 3.18
C PRO A 435 24.87 0.17 4.68
N LYS A 436 25.94 0.14 5.48
CA LYS A 436 25.85 0.24 6.95
C LYS A 436 25.58 1.68 7.40
N GLU A 437 26.01 2.63 6.59
CA GLU A 437 25.87 4.07 6.72
C GLU A 437 24.40 4.51 6.72
N VAL A 438 23.52 3.73 6.09
CA VAL A 438 22.07 3.99 6.02
C VAL A 438 21.25 2.80 6.54
N ILE A 439 21.77 2.06 7.53
CA ILE A 439 21.09 0.87 8.07
C ILE A 439 19.68 1.16 8.62
N PHE A 440 19.42 2.39 9.06
CA PHE A 440 18.09 2.80 9.51
C PHE A 440 17.05 2.68 8.39
N GLU A 441 17.41 2.87 7.11
CA GLU A 441 16.50 2.66 5.98
C GLU A 441 16.04 1.20 5.90
N HIS A 442 16.91 0.24 6.24
CA HIS A 442 16.54 -1.17 6.28
C HIS A 442 15.48 -1.44 7.36
N TYR A 443 15.65 -0.86 8.55
CA TYR A 443 14.67 -0.98 9.62
C TYR A 443 13.37 -0.22 9.32
N ALA A 444 13.46 0.93 8.65
CA ALA A 444 12.31 1.66 8.13
C ALA A 444 11.51 0.79 7.16
N TRP A 445 12.20 0.13 6.24
CA TRP A 445 11.61 -0.79 5.29
C TRP A 445 10.95 -1.98 5.98
N LEU A 446 11.63 -2.65 6.91
CA LEU A 446 11.07 -3.76 7.69
C LEU A 446 9.80 -3.32 8.44
N ALA A 447 9.85 -2.19 9.14
CA ALA A 447 8.68 -1.65 9.83
C ALA A 447 7.51 -1.45 8.86
N LYS A 448 7.78 -0.88 7.68
CA LYS A 448 6.75 -0.68 6.65
C LYS A 448 6.17 -1.99 6.14
N GLN A 449 6.99 -3.01 5.85
CA GLN A 449 6.52 -4.32 5.39
C GLN A 449 5.57 -4.98 6.40
N TYR A 450 5.95 -5.01 7.68
CA TYR A 450 5.11 -5.58 8.72
C TYR A 450 3.81 -4.78 8.94
N SER A 451 3.87 -3.44 8.86
CA SER A 451 2.66 -2.60 8.99
C SER A 451 1.67 -2.82 7.84
N LEU A 452 2.14 -2.82 6.59
CA LEU A 452 1.30 -3.02 5.40
C LEU A 452 0.67 -4.41 5.40
N PHE A 453 1.43 -5.45 5.75
CA PHE A 453 0.87 -6.80 5.85
C PHE A 453 -0.18 -6.90 6.96
N ALA A 454 0.03 -6.22 8.09
CA ALA A 454 -0.94 -6.18 9.17
C ALA A 454 -2.25 -5.48 8.74
N GLU A 455 -2.15 -4.37 8.02
CA GLU A 455 -3.30 -3.63 7.47
C GLU A 455 -4.12 -4.48 6.50
N VAL A 456 -3.46 -5.16 5.55
CA VAL A 456 -4.13 -6.05 4.59
C VAL A 456 -4.77 -7.25 5.29
N PHE A 457 -4.10 -7.82 6.29
CA PHE A 457 -4.67 -8.92 7.06
C PHE A 457 -5.87 -8.44 7.91
N GLU A 458 -5.81 -7.23 8.47
CA GLU A 458 -6.95 -6.64 9.17
C GLU A 458 -8.14 -6.37 8.24
N GLU A 459 -7.89 -5.88 7.02
CA GLU A 459 -8.90 -5.71 5.97
C GLU A 459 -9.58 -7.05 5.64
N ALA A 460 -8.80 -8.11 5.40
CA ALA A 460 -9.34 -9.45 5.14
C ALA A 460 -10.20 -9.98 6.30
N VAL A 461 -9.80 -9.73 7.56
CA VAL A 461 -10.60 -10.11 8.74
C VAL A 461 -11.91 -9.32 8.80
N ARG A 462 -11.90 -8.05 8.40
CA ARG A 462 -13.11 -7.22 8.32
C ARG A 462 -14.07 -7.73 7.25
N GLU A 463 -13.54 -8.27 6.15
CA GLU A 463 -14.30 -8.86 5.04
C GLU A 463 -14.85 -10.27 5.33
N GLY A 464 -14.53 -10.86 6.48
CA GLY A 464 -15.13 -12.11 6.95
C GLY A 464 -14.14 -13.26 7.18
N LEU A 465 -12.83 -13.03 7.02
CA LEU A 465 -11.82 -14.04 7.33
C LEU A 465 -11.77 -14.35 8.85
N PRO A 466 -11.92 -15.60 9.28
CA PRO A 466 -11.86 -15.96 10.69
C PRO A 466 -10.41 -15.90 11.20
N ALA A 467 -10.06 -14.84 11.93
CA ALA A 467 -8.79 -14.76 12.65
C ALA A 467 -8.87 -15.42 14.03
N VAL A 468 -7.79 -16.11 14.40
CA VAL A 468 -7.66 -16.82 15.68
C VAL A 468 -6.67 -16.09 16.60
N GLN A 469 -6.77 -16.33 17.91
CA GLN A 469 -5.90 -15.68 18.90
C GLN A 469 -4.39 -15.89 18.64
N THR A 470 -4.01 -16.98 17.98
CA THR A 470 -2.61 -17.31 17.65
C THR A 470 -2.14 -16.77 16.31
N GLN A 471 -3.06 -16.28 15.46
CA GLN A 471 -2.78 -15.77 14.11
C GLN A 471 -3.72 -14.61 13.83
N HIS A 472 -3.24 -13.40 14.13
CA HIS A 472 -3.99 -12.18 13.95
C HIS A 472 -3.07 -10.99 13.61
N PRO A 473 -3.61 -9.88 13.04
CA PRO A 473 -2.83 -8.72 12.61
C PRO A 473 -1.94 -8.09 13.69
N GLY A 474 -2.39 -8.10 14.96
CA GLY A 474 -1.65 -7.50 16.09
C GLY A 474 -0.18 -7.94 16.25
N PHE A 475 0.17 -9.19 15.90
CA PHE A 475 1.56 -9.64 15.94
C PHE A 475 2.45 -8.89 14.94
N TYR A 476 1.91 -8.61 13.75
CA TYR A 476 2.62 -7.90 12.69
C TYR A 476 2.74 -6.41 13.02
N PHE A 477 1.69 -5.76 13.57
CA PHE A 477 1.79 -4.39 14.09
C PHE A 477 2.81 -4.26 15.22
N GLN A 478 2.84 -5.21 16.16
CA GLN A 478 3.85 -5.24 17.22
C GLN A 478 5.26 -5.32 16.61
N GLN A 479 5.48 -6.19 15.63
CA GLN A 479 6.78 -6.33 14.99
C GLN A 479 7.17 -5.08 14.20
N ALA A 480 6.21 -4.42 13.55
CA ALA A 480 6.42 -3.14 12.87
C ALA A 480 6.89 -2.05 13.86
N ALA A 481 6.22 -1.93 15.01
CA ALA A 481 6.60 -0.97 16.05
C ALA A 481 8.01 -1.24 16.58
N GLN A 482 8.38 -2.51 16.80
CA GLN A 482 9.73 -2.88 17.22
C GLN A 482 10.79 -2.47 16.20
N TYR A 483 10.54 -2.67 14.91
CA TYR A 483 11.46 -2.23 13.86
C TYR A 483 11.51 -0.71 13.72
N ALA A 484 10.41 0.01 13.95
CA ALA A 484 10.40 1.47 13.98
C ALA A 484 11.24 2.02 15.14
N VAL A 485 11.21 1.37 16.31
CA VAL A 485 12.13 1.69 17.43
C VAL A 485 13.58 1.41 17.06
N LEU A 486 13.86 0.29 16.37
CA LEU A 486 15.22 -0.01 15.89
C LEU A 486 15.71 1.01 14.86
N ARG A 487 14.87 1.43 13.91
CA ARG A 487 15.16 2.51 12.94
C ARG A 487 15.68 3.73 13.67
N ARG A 488 14.91 4.26 14.63
CA ARG A 488 15.29 5.41 15.45
C ARG A 488 16.65 5.20 16.13
N ASN A 489 16.80 4.10 16.85
CA ASN A 489 18.02 3.83 17.63
C ASN A 489 19.25 3.75 16.72
N THR A 490 19.13 3.13 15.55
CA THR A 490 20.23 3.06 14.58
C THR A 490 20.48 4.36 13.86
N ALA A 491 19.44 5.15 13.56
CA ALA A 491 19.59 6.49 12.98
C ALA A 491 20.42 7.37 13.92
N PHE A 492 20.08 7.44 15.22
CA PHE A 492 20.87 8.21 16.18
C PHE A 492 22.30 7.70 16.40
N GLN A 493 22.57 6.42 16.13
CA GLN A 493 23.92 5.85 16.24
C GLN A 493 24.77 6.15 15.00
N VAL A 494 24.21 5.97 13.81
CA VAL A 494 24.95 6.06 12.55
C VAL A 494 24.97 7.49 12.03
N CYS A 495 23.91 8.26 12.24
CA CYS A 495 23.77 9.63 11.78
C CYS A 495 24.29 10.66 12.81
N LYS A 496 25.12 10.21 13.76
CA LYS A 496 25.66 11.06 14.82
C LYS A 496 26.66 12.05 14.25
N ASP A 497 26.59 13.31 14.68
CA ASP A 497 27.53 14.38 14.35
C ASP A 497 27.60 14.71 12.83
N ILE A 498 26.49 14.50 12.10
CA ILE A 498 26.40 14.82 10.67
C ILE A 498 26.22 16.32 10.46
N MET A 499 27.09 16.88 9.63
CA MET A 499 27.02 18.26 9.16
C MET A 499 25.95 18.40 8.06
N PRO A 500 25.34 19.59 7.90
CA PRO A 500 24.46 19.84 6.77
C PRO A 500 25.17 19.54 5.44
N PRO A 501 24.51 18.86 4.49
CA PRO A 501 25.12 18.55 3.19
C PRO A 501 25.43 19.84 2.43
N GLU A 502 26.53 19.84 1.67
CA GLU A 502 26.98 21.00 0.89
C GLU A 502 26.11 21.22 -0.36
N ALA A 503 25.65 20.13 -0.98
CA ALA A 503 24.72 20.13 -2.11
C ALA A 503 23.36 19.51 -1.73
N ASN A 504 22.27 19.99 -2.35
CA ASN A 504 20.93 19.45 -2.14
C ASN A 504 20.66 18.22 -3.04
N LEU A 505 21.40 17.14 -2.83
CA LEU A 505 21.29 15.90 -3.63
C LEU A 505 19.97 15.13 -3.47
N LEU A 506 19.03 15.67 -2.68
CA LEU A 506 17.68 15.11 -2.47
C LEU A 506 16.59 15.90 -3.19
N GLU A 507 16.97 16.89 -4.00
CA GLU A 507 16.05 17.59 -4.90
C GLU A 507 15.37 16.61 -5.86
N GLY A 508 14.08 16.82 -6.16
CA GLY A 508 13.31 15.91 -7.02
C GLY A 508 13.03 14.51 -6.43
N TRP A 509 13.28 14.26 -5.13
CA TRP A 509 13.00 12.93 -4.52
C TRP A 509 11.52 12.51 -4.65
N GLU A 510 10.59 13.46 -4.77
CA GLU A 510 9.16 13.16 -4.95
C GLU A 510 8.77 12.81 -6.41
N SER A 511 9.60 13.17 -7.40
CA SER A 511 9.33 13.08 -8.84
C SER A 511 10.26 12.11 -9.59
N LEU A 512 10.76 11.07 -8.92
CA LEU A 512 11.68 10.09 -9.52
C LEU A 512 11.05 9.34 -10.72
N GLU A 513 11.87 9.05 -11.74
CA GLU A 513 11.44 8.30 -12.93
C GLU A 513 11.07 6.85 -12.58
N PHE A 514 11.87 6.18 -11.72
CA PHE A 514 11.67 4.79 -11.32
C PHE A 514 11.44 4.62 -9.81
N TYR A 515 10.58 3.67 -9.45
CA TYR A 515 10.29 3.36 -8.06
C TYR A 515 11.53 2.82 -7.32
N GLY A 516 11.98 3.54 -6.30
CA GLY A 516 13.12 3.15 -5.47
C GLY A 516 14.49 3.47 -6.10
N GLN A 517 14.51 4.29 -7.15
CA GLN A 517 15.72 4.97 -7.63
C GLN A 517 16.29 5.88 -6.53
N ARG A 518 17.61 6.07 -6.52
CA ARG A 518 18.24 7.04 -5.63
C ARG A 518 18.15 8.44 -6.27
N PRO A 519 17.80 9.51 -5.51
CA PRO A 519 17.70 10.86 -6.05
C PRO A 519 18.96 11.36 -6.75
N TRP A 520 20.14 11.05 -6.21
CA TRP A 520 21.44 11.39 -6.81
C TRP A 520 21.89 10.44 -7.95
N ARG A 521 20.96 9.66 -8.50
CA ARG A 521 21.18 8.85 -9.72
C ARG A 521 20.05 9.03 -10.73
N PRO A 522 19.74 10.27 -11.18
CA PRO A 522 18.83 10.46 -12.29
C PRO A 522 19.49 9.93 -13.57
N GLY A 523 18.71 9.32 -14.49
CA GLY A 523 19.20 8.89 -15.81
C GLY A 523 20.22 7.73 -15.86
N LYS A 524 20.97 7.43 -14.79
CA LYS A 524 22.04 6.44 -14.77
C LYS A 524 21.54 5.00 -14.79
N HIS A 525 22.29 4.11 -15.45
CA HIS A 525 21.94 2.70 -15.51
C HIS A 525 22.26 2.00 -14.18
N SER A 526 21.39 1.10 -13.72
CA SER A 526 21.60 0.35 -12.47
C SER A 526 22.93 -0.44 -12.39
N LEU A 527 23.54 -0.74 -13.55
CA LEU A 527 24.80 -1.49 -13.69
C LEU A 527 26.02 -0.60 -13.94
N GLU A 528 25.82 0.70 -14.10
CA GLU A 528 26.88 1.69 -14.29
C GLU A 528 27.76 1.75 -13.03
N PRO A 529 29.09 1.94 -13.18
CA PRO A 529 29.99 2.04 -12.03
C PRO A 529 29.55 3.16 -11.07
N PRO A 530 29.47 2.90 -9.75
CA PRO A 530 29.12 3.92 -8.79
C PRO A 530 30.23 4.96 -8.67
N GLU A 531 29.91 6.22 -8.92
CA GLU A 531 30.72 7.35 -8.46
C GLU A 531 30.71 7.38 -6.93
N MET A 532 31.85 7.09 -6.32
CA MET A 532 31.92 6.91 -4.87
C MET A 532 31.63 8.19 -4.10
N ASP A 533 32.07 9.35 -4.60
CA ASP A 533 31.92 10.61 -3.89
C ASP A 533 30.44 11.04 -3.82
N THR A 534 29.72 11.03 -4.95
CA THR A 534 28.29 11.35 -5.03
C THR A 534 27.44 10.37 -4.20
N GLU A 535 27.78 9.08 -4.20
CA GLU A 535 27.11 8.09 -3.35
C GLU A 535 27.29 8.39 -1.86
N THR A 536 28.50 8.75 -1.43
CA THR A 536 28.75 9.08 -0.02
C THR A 536 28.05 10.35 0.41
N GLU A 537 27.99 11.35 -0.46
CA GLU A 537 27.33 12.62 -0.20
C GLU A 537 25.81 12.47 -0.17
N GLY A 538 25.22 11.72 -1.11
CA GLY A 538 23.80 11.37 -1.10
C GLY A 538 23.39 10.59 0.16
N MET A 539 24.22 9.64 0.62
CA MET A 539 23.98 8.94 1.89
C MET A 539 24.07 9.88 3.10
N LYS A 540 25.01 10.84 3.12
CA LYS A 540 25.08 11.86 4.19
C LYS A 540 23.82 12.73 4.20
N ALA A 541 23.35 13.15 3.03
CA ALA A 541 22.13 13.94 2.89
C ALA A 541 20.91 13.18 3.45
N LEU A 542 20.76 11.88 3.16
CA LEU A 542 19.71 11.04 3.75
C LEU A 542 19.79 10.96 5.27
N CYS A 543 21.00 10.78 5.81
CA CYS A 543 21.20 10.72 7.24
C CYS A 543 20.84 12.05 7.92
N TYR A 544 21.19 13.18 7.31
CA TYR A 544 20.80 14.52 7.78
C TYR A 544 19.27 14.69 7.77
N TYR A 545 18.61 14.28 6.69
CA TYR A 545 17.15 14.28 6.60
C TYR A 545 16.49 13.42 7.68
N GLU A 546 17.00 12.21 7.90
CA GLU A 546 16.44 11.27 8.89
C GLU A 546 16.47 11.80 10.32
N ILE A 547 17.49 12.56 10.71
CA ILE A 547 17.61 13.11 12.07
C ILE A 547 16.81 14.40 12.24
N ASN A 548 16.77 15.26 11.22
CA ASN A 548 16.21 16.60 11.36
C ASN A 548 14.73 16.69 10.92
N GLN A 549 14.30 15.87 9.98
CA GLN A 549 12.96 15.96 9.38
C GLN A 549 12.02 14.84 9.83
N VAL A 550 12.54 13.71 10.32
CA VAL A 550 11.71 12.55 10.70
C VAL A 550 11.44 12.55 12.20
N ASN A 551 10.17 12.74 12.57
CA ASN A 551 9.72 12.49 13.94
C ASN A 551 9.42 11.00 14.15
N HIS A 552 10.40 10.24 14.68
CA HIS A 552 10.24 8.80 14.89
C HIS A 552 9.11 8.45 15.87
N SER A 553 8.90 9.25 16.91
CA SER A 553 7.86 8.97 17.92
C SER A 553 6.46 9.00 17.30
N ASN A 554 6.20 9.94 16.39
CA ASN A 554 4.94 10.04 15.65
C ASN A 554 4.69 8.83 14.73
N LEU A 555 5.73 8.11 14.31
CA LEU A 555 5.61 6.88 13.52
C LEU A 555 5.41 5.64 14.42
N ILE A 556 6.06 5.60 15.58
CA ILE A 556 6.05 4.44 16.48
C ILE A 556 4.72 4.34 17.27
N ILE A 557 4.22 5.47 17.78
CA ILE A 557 3.04 5.51 18.65
C ILE A 557 1.78 4.93 17.96
N PRO A 558 1.44 5.28 16.71
CA PRO A 558 0.30 4.69 16.00
C PRO A 558 0.42 3.17 15.82
N LEU A 559 1.63 2.66 15.56
CA LEU A 559 1.86 1.22 15.40
C LEU A 559 1.61 0.46 16.71
N PHE A 560 2.02 1.02 17.86
CA PHE A 560 1.68 0.44 19.16
C PHE A 560 0.18 0.51 19.44
N SER A 561 -0.47 1.63 19.12
CA SER A 561 -1.92 1.79 19.28
C SER A 561 -2.71 0.74 18.47
N ALA A 562 -2.35 0.55 17.19
CA ALA A 562 -2.94 -0.47 16.33
C ALA A 562 -2.74 -1.88 16.91
N ALA A 563 -1.53 -2.21 17.36
CA ALA A 563 -1.25 -3.49 17.99
C ALA A 563 -2.10 -3.72 19.26
N ILE A 564 -2.17 -2.74 20.16
CA ILE A 564 -2.97 -2.79 21.40
C ILE A 564 -4.44 -3.05 21.09
N THR A 565 -5.00 -2.39 20.07
CA THR A 565 -6.39 -2.55 19.65
C THR A 565 -6.66 -3.98 19.19
N GLN A 566 -5.78 -4.55 18.38
CA GLN A 566 -5.89 -5.96 17.95
C GLN A 566 -5.76 -6.91 19.15
N PHE A 567 -4.76 -6.76 20.02
CA PHE A 567 -4.60 -7.64 21.18
C PHE A 567 -5.76 -7.51 22.20
N LYS A 568 -6.42 -6.35 22.26
CA LYS A 568 -7.68 -6.18 23.00
C LYS A 568 -8.81 -7.01 22.36
N LYS A 569 -8.98 -6.93 21.04
CA LYS A 569 -9.99 -7.68 20.27
C LYS A 569 -9.85 -9.20 20.47
N TYR A 570 -8.62 -9.71 20.42
CA TYR A 570 -8.33 -11.15 20.57
C TYR A 570 -8.08 -11.60 22.02
N ARG A 571 -8.42 -10.78 23.02
CA ARG A 571 -8.36 -11.12 24.46
C ARG A 571 -6.96 -11.57 24.93
N CYS A 572 -5.93 -10.83 24.55
CA CYS A 572 -4.53 -11.03 24.95
C CYS A 572 -4.07 -9.97 25.98
N PRO A 573 -4.52 -10.01 27.25
CA PRO A 573 -4.32 -8.91 28.22
C PRO A 573 -2.86 -8.65 28.59
N ARG A 574 -2.02 -9.69 28.66
CA ARG A 574 -0.60 -9.54 29.02
C ARG A 574 0.20 -8.80 27.96
N ILE A 575 0.04 -9.20 26.69
CA ILE A 575 0.71 -8.53 25.56
C ILE A 575 0.17 -7.10 25.42
N LYS A 576 -1.15 -6.90 25.56
CA LYS A 576 -1.75 -5.57 25.59
C LYS A 576 -1.08 -4.64 26.61
N ARG A 577 -0.96 -5.07 27.88
CA ARG A 577 -0.32 -4.27 28.93
C ARG A 577 1.15 -4.02 28.66
N TYR A 578 1.87 -5.01 28.13
CA TYR A 578 3.26 -4.84 27.70
C TYR A 578 3.39 -3.74 26.64
N LEU A 579 2.56 -3.76 25.61
CA LEU A 579 2.57 -2.74 24.55
C LEU A 579 2.17 -1.36 25.06
N MET A 580 1.22 -1.27 26.01
CA MET A 580 0.88 -0.01 26.67
C MET A 580 2.07 0.61 27.42
N VAL A 581 2.91 -0.21 28.06
CA VAL A 581 4.14 0.27 28.71
C VAL A 581 5.16 0.75 27.67
N GLN A 582 5.31 0.06 26.54
CA GLN A 582 6.19 0.51 25.47
C GLN A 582 5.69 1.83 24.85
N MET A 583 4.40 1.94 24.57
CA MET A 583 3.77 3.19 24.11
C MET A 583 3.95 4.34 25.10
N ALA A 584 3.84 4.08 26.41
CA ALA A 584 4.09 5.09 27.44
C ALA A 584 5.55 5.57 27.46
N LYS A 585 6.52 4.68 27.22
CA LYS A 585 7.93 5.08 27.05
C LYS A 585 8.10 6.01 25.84
N GLU A 586 7.43 5.70 24.74
CA GLU A 586 7.48 6.52 23.53
C GLU A 586 6.83 7.89 23.75
N TYR A 587 5.71 7.99 24.46
CA TYR A 587 5.14 9.27 24.87
C TYR A 587 6.07 10.10 25.76
N ALA A 588 6.78 9.45 26.68
CA ALA A 588 7.77 10.12 27.52
C ALA A 588 8.92 10.70 26.68
N LEU A 589 9.36 9.98 25.63
CA LEU A 589 10.37 10.47 24.69
C LEU A 589 9.83 11.57 23.77
N ALA A 590 8.54 11.54 23.43
CA ALA A 590 7.85 12.56 22.63
C ALA A 590 7.49 13.84 23.41
N GLN A 591 7.99 14.00 24.64
CA GLN A 591 7.69 15.13 25.53
C GLN A 591 6.21 15.29 25.91
N ASP A 592 5.41 14.21 25.85
CA ASP A 592 4.02 14.19 26.36
C ASP A 592 3.89 13.24 27.58
N PRO A 593 4.37 13.66 28.77
CA PRO A 593 4.33 12.84 29.97
C PRO A 593 2.90 12.62 30.47
N SER A 594 1.95 13.47 30.08
CA SER A 594 0.55 13.39 30.54
C SER A 594 -0.14 12.12 30.01
N LYS A 595 0.03 11.83 28.72
CA LYS A 595 -0.47 10.61 28.07
C LYS A 595 0.28 9.38 28.57
N ALA A 596 1.60 9.49 28.78
CA ALA A 596 2.41 8.41 29.35
C ALA A 596 1.92 8.00 30.76
N LEU A 597 1.69 8.96 31.65
CA LEU A 597 1.21 8.71 33.02
C LEU A 597 -0.18 8.06 33.03
N THR A 598 -1.07 8.48 32.14
CA THR A 598 -2.42 7.92 32.02
C THR A 598 -2.37 6.42 31.70
N LEU A 599 -1.53 6.04 30.71
CA LEU A 599 -1.32 4.63 30.36
C LEU A 599 -0.67 3.83 31.51
N LEU A 600 0.35 4.40 32.15
CA LEU A 600 1.06 3.73 33.24
C LEU A 600 0.17 3.51 34.46
N ASN A 601 -0.67 4.48 34.83
CA ASN A 601 -1.60 4.32 35.96
C ASN A 601 -2.54 3.13 35.77
N HIS A 602 -3.05 2.93 34.56
CA HIS A 602 -3.87 1.77 34.24
C HIS A 602 -3.08 0.45 34.38
N VAL A 603 -1.88 0.38 33.81
CA VAL A 603 -1.08 -0.87 33.81
C VAL A 603 -0.50 -1.19 35.19
N MET A 604 -0.12 -0.18 35.98
CA MET A 604 0.39 -0.38 37.34
C MET A 604 -0.67 -0.97 38.27
N TRP A 605 -1.94 -0.55 38.14
CA TRP A 605 -3.04 -1.13 38.91
C TRP A 605 -3.20 -2.63 38.61
N ASP A 606 -3.16 -2.99 37.33
CA ASP A 606 -3.20 -4.38 36.87
C ASP A 606 -2.03 -5.22 37.41
N TYR A 607 -0.79 -4.72 37.29
CA TYR A 607 0.39 -5.42 37.80
C TYR A 607 0.40 -5.56 39.32
N ARG A 608 -0.15 -4.58 40.06
CA ARG A 608 -0.32 -4.66 41.51
C ARG A 608 -1.29 -5.76 41.89
N ASN A 609 -2.43 -5.87 41.22
CA ASN A 609 -3.43 -6.90 41.47
C ASN A 609 -2.89 -8.31 41.19
N GLU A 610 -2.11 -8.46 40.12
CA GLU A 610 -1.50 -9.73 39.74
C GLU A 610 -0.15 -10.01 40.43
N ARG A 611 0.33 -9.10 41.28
CA ARG A 611 1.57 -9.22 42.08
C ARG A 611 2.86 -9.30 41.24
N TRP A 612 2.90 -8.64 40.09
CA TRP A 612 4.12 -8.51 39.26
C TRP A 612 5.01 -7.38 39.78
N TRP A 613 5.62 -7.56 40.96
CA TRP A 613 6.36 -6.51 41.66
C TRP A 613 7.51 -5.90 40.87
N SER A 614 8.27 -6.70 40.11
CA SER A 614 9.38 -6.21 39.29
C SER A 614 8.89 -5.28 38.18
N LEU A 615 7.85 -5.68 37.44
CA LEU A 615 7.24 -4.88 36.39
C LEU A 615 6.57 -3.62 36.96
N LEU A 616 5.92 -3.73 38.11
CA LEU A 616 5.34 -2.60 38.82
C LEU A 616 6.42 -1.58 39.21
N SER A 617 7.54 -2.03 39.80
CA SER A 617 8.66 -1.14 40.15
C SER A 617 9.22 -0.41 38.93
N SER A 618 9.46 -1.12 37.82
CA SER A 618 9.94 -0.48 36.58
C SER A 618 8.95 0.53 36.00
N CYS A 619 7.65 0.21 36.02
CA CYS A 619 6.61 1.16 35.57
C CYS A 619 6.48 2.37 36.50
N SER A 620 6.68 2.16 37.81
CA SER A 620 6.62 3.21 38.81
C SER A 620 7.81 4.16 38.66
N PHE A 621 9.00 3.63 38.36
CA PHE A 621 10.18 4.43 38.05
C PHE A 621 9.96 5.28 36.77
N LEU A 622 9.42 4.67 35.71
CA LEU A 622 9.10 5.41 34.48
C LEU A 622 8.05 6.50 34.74
N ALA A 623 7.00 6.19 35.50
CA ALA A 623 5.97 7.16 35.88
C ALA A 623 6.58 8.31 36.71
N LEU A 624 7.47 7.99 37.64
CA LEU A 624 8.20 8.98 38.44
C LEU A 624 9.03 9.91 37.54
N SER A 625 9.76 9.35 36.58
CA SER A 625 10.53 10.12 35.60
C SER A 625 9.65 11.03 34.74
N CYS A 626 8.46 10.55 34.34
CA CYS A 626 7.51 11.34 33.55
C CYS A 626 6.89 12.48 34.38
N ALA A 627 6.53 12.20 35.63
CA ALA A 627 5.91 13.17 36.54
C ALA A 627 6.86 14.32 36.93
N TYR A 628 8.16 14.04 36.97
CA TYR A 628 9.17 15.04 37.33
C TYR A 628 9.82 15.75 36.12
N GLN A 629 9.42 15.45 34.87
CA GLN A 629 9.87 16.17 33.66
C GLN A 629 11.36 16.59 33.65
N HIS A 630 12.27 15.67 34.02
CA HIS A 630 13.71 15.96 34.12
C HIS A 630 14.14 17.06 35.12
N GLU A 631 13.26 17.57 35.97
CA GLU A 631 13.60 18.46 37.09
C GLU A 631 13.53 17.72 38.44
N VAL A 632 14.49 18.02 39.32
CA VAL A 632 14.51 17.48 40.69
C VAL A 632 13.33 18.09 41.45
N PRO A 633 12.47 17.29 42.12
CA PRO A 633 11.36 17.84 42.89
C PRO A 633 11.83 18.88 43.90
N ASN A 634 11.11 19.99 43.99
CA ASN A 634 11.38 21.01 45.01
C ASN A 634 11.27 20.37 46.40
N PRO A 635 12.28 20.52 47.26
CA PRO A 635 12.23 19.97 48.61
C PRO A 635 11.09 20.62 49.40
N PRO A 636 10.48 19.89 50.36
CA PRO A 636 9.47 20.47 51.23
C PRO A 636 10.02 21.74 51.92
N PRO A 637 9.21 22.79 52.09
CA PRO A 637 9.66 24.09 52.60
C PRO A 637 10.18 24.08 54.06
N GLU A 638 10.11 22.95 54.74
CA GLU A 638 10.53 22.76 56.14
C GLU A 638 11.86 21.99 56.30
N LEU A 639 12.52 21.59 55.21
CA LEU A 639 13.79 20.86 55.28
C LEU A 639 15.01 21.80 55.39
N GLY A 640 16.00 21.43 56.21
CA GLY A 640 17.28 22.14 56.30
C GLY A 640 18.11 22.03 55.02
N GLU A 641 18.86 23.09 54.69
CA GLU A 641 19.66 23.22 53.45
C GLU A 641 20.62 22.04 53.23
N ASP A 642 21.18 21.46 54.30
CA ASP A 642 22.11 20.32 54.25
C ASP A 642 21.43 19.05 53.72
N ILE A 643 20.18 18.81 54.13
CA ILE A 643 19.39 17.63 53.73
C ILE A 643 18.89 17.82 52.30
N ILE A 644 18.57 19.05 51.91
CA ILE A 644 18.22 19.42 50.54
C ILE A 644 19.38 19.11 49.61
N ALA A 645 20.61 19.55 49.95
CA ALA A 645 21.79 19.28 49.14
C ALA A 645 22.07 17.78 48.96
N ILE A 646 21.91 16.98 50.02
CA ILE A 646 22.10 15.51 49.98
C ILE A 646 20.99 14.81 49.18
N ALA A 647 19.73 15.26 49.34
CA ALA A 647 18.58 14.70 48.63
C ALA A 647 18.65 15.04 47.14
N SER A 648 18.96 16.29 46.79
CA SER A 648 19.13 16.72 45.40
C SER A 648 20.29 15.98 44.73
N SER A 649 21.43 15.83 45.39
CA SER A 649 22.56 15.05 44.84
C SER A 649 22.25 13.55 44.70
N SER A 650 21.54 12.94 45.66
CA SER A 650 21.06 11.55 45.54
C SER A 650 20.01 11.37 44.45
N TRP A 651 19.09 12.32 44.28
CA TRP A 651 18.07 12.29 43.23
C TRP A 651 18.69 12.51 41.85
N SER A 652 19.59 13.48 41.69
CA SER A 652 20.35 13.67 40.46
C SER A 652 21.19 12.45 40.10
N TYR A 653 21.83 11.82 41.08
CA TYR A 653 22.57 10.57 40.87
C TYR A 653 21.64 9.43 40.41
N ASN A 654 20.48 9.22 41.06
CA ASN A 654 19.51 8.18 40.68
C ASN A 654 18.81 8.46 39.34
N MET A 655 18.55 9.73 38.99
CA MET A 655 18.07 10.15 37.67
C MET A 655 19.11 9.86 36.58
N GLN A 656 20.40 10.05 36.86
CA GLN A 656 21.50 9.79 35.92
C GLN A 656 21.88 8.30 35.82
N THR A 657 21.76 7.52 36.89
CA THR A 657 22.09 6.08 36.93
C THR A 657 20.99 5.17 36.38
N SER A 658 19.79 5.67 36.10
CA SER A 658 18.77 4.91 35.37
C SER A 658 19.06 4.78 33.86
N ARG A 659 20.32 4.53 33.50
CA ARG A 659 20.70 4.04 32.17
C ARG A 659 20.67 2.52 32.08
N ASP A 660 20.63 1.82 33.21
CA ASP A 660 20.30 0.41 33.19
C ASP A 660 18.79 0.27 33.05
N SER A 661 18.30 0.58 31.86
CA SER A 661 17.11 -0.08 31.36
C SER A 661 17.33 -1.56 31.66
N VAL A 662 16.49 -2.15 32.51
CA VAL A 662 16.30 -3.60 32.44
C VAL A 662 15.73 -3.83 31.05
N ILE A 663 16.63 -3.99 30.08
CA ILE A 663 16.34 -4.54 28.77
C ILE A 663 15.94 -5.96 29.13
N VAL A 664 14.64 -6.17 29.31
CA VAL A 664 14.08 -7.51 29.12
C VAL A 664 14.30 -7.75 27.64
N ASN A 665 15.47 -8.33 27.32
CA ASN A 665 15.79 -8.75 25.99
C ASN A 665 14.76 -9.81 25.62
N MET A 666 13.81 -9.44 24.77
CA MET A 666 12.74 -10.37 24.40
C MET A 666 13.28 -11.51 23.52
N ASN A 667 14.51 -11.40 22.99
CA ASN A 667 15.22 -12.53 22.38
C ASN A 667 15.68 -13.57 23.41
N ASP A 668 15.75 -13.21 24.69
CA ASP A 668 15.98 -14.10 25.82
C ASP A 668 14.66 -14.55 26.48
N ILE A 669 13.50 -14.31 25.85
CA ILE A 669 12.29 -15.07 26.21
C ILE A 669 12.50 -16.49 25.70
N VAL A 670 13.21 -17.28 26.48
CA VAL A 670 13.02 -18.73 26.47
C VAL A 670 11.56 -18.94 26.88
N PRO A 671 10.74 -19.64 26.10
CA PRO A 671 9.39 -19.96 26.53
C PRO A 671 9.49 -20.61 27.91
N CYS A 672 8.81 -20.03 28.90
CA CYS A 672 8.83 -20.52 30.28
C CYS A 672 8.50 -22.02 30.36
N LEU A 673 7.79 -22.52 29.34
CA LEU A 673 7.49 -23.92 29.08
C LEU A 673 7.80 -24.27 27.62
N GLU A 674 8.69 -25.22 27.37
CA GLU A 674 8.78 -25.91 26.07
C GLU A 674 7.93 -27.19 26.17
N VAL A 675 7.01 -27.38 25.23
CA VAL A 675 6.11 -28.55 25.20
C VAL A 675 6.29 -29.28 23.88
N ARG A 676 6.58 -30.58 23.95
CA ARG A 676 6.57 -31.49 22.79
C ARG A 676 5.62 -32.63 23.07
N ALA A 677 4.71 -32.90 22.16
CA ALA A 677 3.82 -34.06 22.23
C ALA A 677 4.15 -35.00 21.08
N GLY A 678 4.10 -36.31 21.34
CA GLY A 678 4.26 -37.31 20.30
C GLY A 678 3.65 -38.63 20.73
N PHE A 679 3.25 -39.45 19.76
CA PHE A 679 2.83 -40.81 20.03
C PHE A 679 4.03 -41.69 20.35
N ASN A 680 3.88 -42.61 21.30
CA ASN A 680 4.91 -43.58 21.64
C ASN A 680 5.13 -44.61 20.51
N VAL A 681 4.13 -44.78 19.64
CA VAL A 681 4.15 -45.74 18.52
C VAL A 681 3.70 -45.05 17.24
N THR A 682 4.32 -45.41 16.12
CA THR A 682 3.99 -44.88 14.79
C THR A 682 2.71 -45.46 14.21
N GLU A 683 2.33 -46.67 14.62
CA GLU A 683 1.11 -47.37 14.20
C GLU A 683 0.50 -48.11 15.40
N SER A 684 -0.81 -48.03 15.56
CA SER A 684 -1.53 -48.73 16.64
C SER A 684 -2.75 -49.44 16.08
N PRO A 685 -3.06 -50.68 16.52
CA PRO A 685 -4.28 -51.36 16.11
C PRO A 685 -5.53 -50.62 16.58
N VAL A 686 -6.60 -50.71 15.80
CA VAL A 686 -7.93 -50.15 16.12
C VAL A 686 -8.41 -50.71 17.46
N ASP A 687 -9.03 -49.86 18.27
CA ASP A 687 -9.52 -50.15 19.63
C ASP A 687 -8.45 -50.43 20.71
N ALA A 688 -7.16 -50.40 20.37
CA ALA A 688 -6.07 -50.44 21.34
C ALA A 688 -5.73 -49.04 21.86
N ILE A 689 -5.27 -48.94 23.11
CA ILE A 689 -4.89 -47.66 23.71
C ILE A 689 -3.55 -47.21 23.11
N ALA A 690 -3.57 -46.07 22.42
CA ALA A 690 -2.39 -45.33 22.00
C ALA A 690 -1.98 -44.34 23.09
N GLU A 691 -0.68 -44.26 23.37
CA GLU A 691 -0.13 -43.38 24.39
C GLU A 691 0.46 -42.13 23.74
N ILE A 692 -0.04 -40.96 24.16
CA ILE A 692 0.53 -39.65 23.80
C ILE A 692 1.44 -39.23 24.94
N ILE A 693 2.72 -39.07 24.62
CA ILE A 693 3.74 -38.60 25.54
C ILE A 693 3.87 -37.09 25.37
N VAL A 694 3.49 -36.34 26.40
CA VAL A 694 3.68 -34.89 26.46
C VAL A 694 4.86 -34.57 27.36
N LYS A 695 5.90 -34.03 26.73
CA LYS A 695 7.17 -33.63 27.32
C LYS A 695 7.14 -32.13 27.60
N ILE A 696 7.08 -31.75 28.87
CA ILE A 696 7.00 -30.35 29.30
C ILE A 696 8.30 -29.99 30.03
N ARG A 697 9.04 -29.03 29.50
CA ARG A 697 10.26 -28.50 30.10
C ARG A 697 10.00 -27.11 30.66
N ASN A 698 10.22 -26.95 31.96
CA ASN A 698 10.13 -25.67 32.65
C ASN A 698 11.49 -24.99 32.62
N HIS A 699 11.57 -23.83 31.96
CA HIS A 699 12.77 -22.99 31.90
C HIS A 699 12.76 -21.87 32.95
N SER A 700 11.73 -21.81 33.79
CA SER A 700 11.63 -20.81 34.85
C SER A 700 12.43 -21.22 36.08
N ASN A 701 12.95 -20.22 36.78
CA ASN A 701 13.65 -20.35 38.07
C ASN A 701 12.70 -20.63 39.25
N HIS A 702 11.45 -21.02 38.99
CA HIS A 702 10.45 -21.37 39.99
C HIS A 702 9.71 -22.65 39.57
N PRO A 703 9.23 -23.46 40.53
CA PRO A 703 8.34 -24.57 40.20
C PRO A 703 7.00 -24.04 39.69
N LEU A 704 6.45 -24.67 38.65
CA LEU A 704 5.16 -24.31 38.06
C LEU A 704 4.14 -25.42 38.32
N HIS A 705 2.91 -25.04 38.66
CA HIS A 705 1.80 -25.98 38.80
C HIS A 705 0.76 -25.68 37.72
N LEU A 706 0.59 -26.59 36.78
CA LEU A 706 -0.43 -26.45 35.74
C LEU A 706 -1.78 -26.94 36.28
N PHE A 707 -2.83 -26.18 36.01
CA PHE A 707 -4.19 -26.55 36.40
C PHE A 707 -4.74 -27.69 35.54
N MET A 708 -4.40 -27.71 34.25
CA MET A 708 -4.90 -28.68 33.28
C MET A 708 -4.01 -28.74 32.05
N LEU A 709 -3.83 -29.94 31.50
CA LEU A 709 -3.20 -30.18 30.22
C LEU A 709 -4.23 -30.79 29.27
N ILE A 710 -4.37 -30.23 28.06
CA ILE A 710 -5.29 -30.71 27.04
C ILE A 710 -4.51 -30.90 25.74
N VAL A 711 -4.64 -32.09 25.14
CA VAL A 711 -4.17 -32.38 23.78
C VAL A 711 -5.40 -32.54 22.89
N ASN A 712 -5.50 -31.70 21.86
CA ASN A 712 -6.52 -31.84 20.83
C ASN A 712 -6.03 -32.85 19.78
N THR A 713 -6.90 -33.75 19.35
CA THR A 713 -6.60 -34.73 18.30
C THR A 713 -7.66 -34.63 17.19
N ASP A 714 -7.30 -35.05 15.99
CA ASP A 714 -8.22 -35.09 14.83
C ASP A 714 -9.20 -36.29 14.85
N SER A 715 -9.26 -36.99 16.00
CA SER A 715 -10.19 -38.10 16.23
C SER A 715 -11.61 -37.57 16.36
N VAL A 716 -12.55 -38.19 15.64
CA VAL A 716 -13.98 -37.85 15.72
C VAL A 716 -14.56 -38.29 17.07
N SER A 717 -13.99 -39.33 17.66
CA SER A 717 -14.48 -39.96 18.88
C SER A 717 -13.88 -39.38 20.16
N ASN A 718 -12.60 -39.00 20.14
CA ASN A 718 -11.89 -38.42 21.28
C ASN A 718 -11.12 -37.16 20.87
N PRO A 719 -11.83 -36.06 20.54
CA PRO A 719 -11.20 -34.84 20.04
C PRO A 719 -10.29 -34.15 21.06
N GLN A 720 -10.43 -34.48 22.35
CA GLN A 720 -9.62 -33.90 23.43
C GLN A 720 -9.24 -34.95 24.48
N VAL A 721 -7.95 -35.13 24.72
CA VAL A 721 -7.42 -35.92 25.85
C VAL A 721 -6.89 -34.96 26.91
N LYS A 722 -7.26 -35.18 28.18
CA LYS A 722 -6.99 -34.22 29.27
C LYS A 722 -6.33 -34.90 30.46
N GLU A 723 -5.39 -34.19 31.09
CA GLU A 723 -4.86 -34.51 32.42
C GLU A 723 -5.11 -33.32 33.33
N SER A 724 -5.57 -33.58 34.55
CA SER A 724 -5.91 -32.57 35.55
C SER A 724 -5.37 -32.91 36.95
N SER A 725 -4.65 -34.04 37.07
CA SER A 725 -4.01 -34.43 38.33
C SER A 725 -2.88 -33.47 38.68
N SER A 726 -3.05 -32.78 39.80
CA SER A 726 -2.08 -31.80 40.32
C SER A 726 -0.69 -32.40 40.62
N SER A 727 -0.61 -33.71 40.89
CA SER A 727 0.64 -34.42 41.15
C SER A 727 1.44 -34.72 39.87
N LYS A 728 0.76 -34.84 38.72
CA LYS A 728 1.39 -35.07 37.41
C LYS A 728 1.70 -33.77 36.67
N LEU A 729 1.10 -32.67 37.10
CA LEU A 729 1.21 -31.34 36.51
C LEU A 729 2.07 -30.36 37.34
N SER A 730 2.89 -30.90 38.24
CA SER A 730 3.92 -30.14 38.97
C SER A 730 5.25 -30.18 38.21
N LEU A 731 5.69 -29.03 37.73
CA LEU A 731 6.90 -28.88 36.93
C LEU A 731 8.03 -28.35 37.83
N PRO A 732 9.12 -29.11 38.02
CA PRO A 732 10.26 -28.66 38.81
C PRO A 732 10.98 -27.48 38.13
N GLN A 733 11.66 -26.67 38.93
CA GLN A 733 12.49 -25.56 38.43
C GLN A 733 13.56 -26.08 37.48
N ASN A 734 13.74 -25.44 36.31
CA ASN A 734 14.71 -25.81 35.28
C ASN A 734 14.71 -27.31 34.92
N GLY A 735 13.54 -27.95 35.06
CA GLY A 735 13.40 -29.39 34.96
C GLY A 735 12.39 -29.84 33.92
N PHE A 736 12.24 -31.15 33.84
CA PHE A 736 11.45 -31.82 32.83
C PHE A 736 10.38 -32.69 33.49
N THR A 737 9.17 -32.66 32.94
CA THR A 737 8.06 -33.52 33.36
C THR A 737 7.45 -34.18 32.14
N GLU A 738 7.22 -35.48 32.25
CA GLU A 738 6.56 -36.27 31.22
C GLU A 738 5.16 -36.64 31.68
N VAL A 739 4.17 -36.33 30.86
CA VAL A 739 2.77 -36.65 31.11
C VAL A 739 2.30 -37.60 30.02
N SER A 740 1.94 -38.82 30.43
CA SER A 740 1.32 -39.81 29.55
C SER A 740 -0.19 -39.62 29.53
N LEU A 741 -0.74 -39.48 28.32
CA LEU A 741 -2.16 -39.35 28.03
C LEU A 741 -2.61 -40.55 27.19
N GLN A 742 -3.76 -41.12 27.53
CA GLN A 742 -4.30 -42.29 26.84
C GLN A 742 -5.34 -41.87 25.80
N LEU A 743 -5.09 -42.22 24.54
CA LEU A 743 -6.03 -42.06 23.43
C LEU A 743 -6.51 -43.44 22.97
N ARG A 744 -7.81 -43.61 22.78
CA ARG A 744 -8.36 -44.84 22.19
C ARG A 744 -9.00 -44.51 20.82
N PRO A 745 -8.30 -44.78 19.70
CA PRO A 745 -8.86 -44.59 18.36
C PRO A 745 -9.92 -45.66 18.07
N LEU A 746 -11.07 -45.24 17.55
CA LEU A 746 -12.18 -46.14 17.17
C LEU A 746 -12.14 -46.46 15.67
N ILE A 747 -12.98 -47.39 15.22
CA ILE A 747 -13.02 -47.83 13.82
C ILE A 747 -13.35 -46.71 12.81
N ASN A 748 -14.00 -45.63 13.26
CA ASN A 748 -14.31 -44.44 12.45
C ASN A 748 -13.07 -43.53 12.20
N ASP A 749 -11.97 -43.81 12.89
CA ASP A 749 -10.74 -43.02 12.90
C ASP A 749 -9.63 -43.66 12.02
N VAL A 750 -9.96 -44.72 11.25
CA VAL A 750 -9.04 -45.50 10.39
C VAL A 750 -8.61 -44.73 9.14
N GLY A 751 -7.29 -44.71 8.86
CA GLY A 751 -6.71 -44.08 7.65
C GLY A 751 -6.33 -42.60 7.80
N LYS A 752 -6.46 -42.03 9.00
CA LYS A 752 -6.02 -40.67 9.32
C LYS A 752 -4.61 -40.67 9.92
N ASN A 753 -3.80 -39.70 9.52
CA ASN A 753 -2.53 -39.37 10.16
C ASN A 753 -2.80 -38.42 11.34
N TYR A 754 -2.28 -38.74 12.53
CA TYR A 754 -2.52 -38.02 13.78
C TYR A 754 -1.28 -37.28 14.28
#